data_AF-A0A350XQW6-F1
#
_entry.id   AF-A0A350XQW6-F1
#
_cell.length_a   1.000
_cell.length_b   1.000
_cell.length_c   1.000
_cell.angle_alpha   90.00
_cell.angle_beta   90.00
_cell.angle_gamma   90.00
#
_symmetry.space_group_name_H-M   'P 1'
#
loop_
_entity.id
_entity.type
_entity.pdbx_description
1 polymer ?
#
loop_
_entity_poly.entity_id
_entity_poly.type
_entity_poly.pdbx_seq_one_letter_code
_entity_poly.pdbx_strand_id
1 'polypeptide(L)'
;MRRGAISMAFLLAVAACGGGTGTVESSATLPPGPTTTIPSDLGFDESADLGTRAGLAAARAANDGVLPAQEAIDLFSAIFGDVPGADPTRFEVDEHDGSMAIMAVLANWEELTPEQQEAVALVLGGAPPSALGPAPLAAGLALPIRSRSLTALGVSAQVETARAAIEARLGRTLGIPLNVEVRPPEDVTVRGVEVNGYAFPTRGGGFVTSGAAEGCTFRLKDTAVYRTIVHELFHCFQFDAVSDVADVLRGQSWITEGSATWVGAKIAGVDEYAEIRTQQWMANQGSIFALDYPGLVFYWTVEDIGVDPFRVILGMFGNRGEAAVAATGLDPGAVLPRIASERAGAHRRAPTFGVSDVWQLSPAEAPAIARRTPVRVTESSPFEITTSLAAWAPGGLGQVRFEDEGLVHVVVEADAGSVEFEGQEHFPVTGLFDRRFCIRPGGCSCGAEEGEEALPMGSENLLVTGIERDGGQAHFLVELEEFDEEFPSGQWEGTFSITTIHFTAEGLRAVGDTIAAPFTIAVADGVVTGGAYVQSMDQRIDLSGGDYAEGVGVIDGVFTGCAFLPLMIPNVVSFDGIAVFDGETSPFAFEQPLGPGPPGLGPPPWHFDEVTENRVTGSLDNQAYLAFMRAAGLTVDDVEVRFEATRTG
;
A
#
# COMPACT_ATOMS: atom_id res chain seq x y z
N MET A 1 -41.77 34.30 -14.81
CA MET A 1 -41.43 32.89 -14.51
C MET A 1 -40.79 32.85 -13.13
N ARG A 2 -41.18 31.88 -12.31
CA ARG A 2 -40.97 31.84 -10.85
C ARG A 2 -39.48 31.71 -10.51
N ARG A 3 -38.99 32.61 -9.64
CA ARG A 3 -37.72 32.47 -8.92
C ARG A 3 -37.96 31.57 -7.71
N GLY A 4 -37.24 30.45 -7.61
CA GLY A 4 -37.18 29.61 -6.43
C GLY A 4 -35.86 29.86 -5.71
N ALA A 5 -35.92 30.51 -4.55
CA ALA A 5 -34.82 30.58 -3.60
C ALA A 5 -34.92 29.38 -2.66
N ILE A 6 -33.86 28.57 -2.59
CA ILE A 6 -33.71 27.51 -1.59
C ILE A 6 -32.76 28.07 -0.52
N SER A 7 -33.32 28.49 0.62
CA SER A 7 -32.56 28.75 1.83
C SER A 7 -32.44 27.44 2.61
N MET A 8 -31.20 26.96 2.79
CA MET A 8 -30.90 25.81 3.62
C MET A 8 -30.43 26.32 4.99
N ALA A 9 -31.27 26.16 6.01
CA ALA A 9 -30.97 26.49 7.39
C ALA A 9 -30.39 25.24 8.09
N PHE A 10 -29.15 25.33 8.57
CA PHE A 10 -28.53 24.30 9.41
C PHE A 10 -28.90 24.56 10.88
N LEU A 11 -29.52 23.56 11.51
CA LEU A 11 -29.79 23.51 12.95
C LEU A 11 -28.55 22.97 13.68
N LEU A 12 -27.96 23.78 14.57
CA LEU A 12 -27.05 23.29 15.61
C LEU A 12 -27.88 22.62 16.73
N ALA A 13 -27.59 21.36 17.02
CA ALA A 13 -28.03 20.69 18.24
C ALA A 13 -26.83 20.45 19.14
N VAL A 14 -26.77 21.19 20.24
CA VAL A 14 -25.87 20.98 21.38
C VAL A 14 -26.49 19.90 22.28
N ALA A 15 -25.74 18.83 22.57
CA ALA A 15 -26.08 17.89 23.64
C ALA A 15 -24.84 17.61 24.49
N ALA A 16 -24.97 17.94 25.78
CA ALA A 16 -23.95 17.85 26.80
C ALA A 16 -23.93 16.49 27.51
N CYS A 17 -22.71 16.12 27.94
CA CYS A 17 -22.29 15.35 29.11
C CYS A 17 -23.22 14.28 29.73
N GLY A 18 -22.67 13.07 29.85
CA GLY A 18 -23.08 12.06 30.83
C GLY A 18 -21.94 11.08 31.11
N GLY A 19 -21.25 11.27 32.23
CA GLY A 19 -20.14 10.41 32.67
C GLY A 19 -20.59 9.07 33.24
N GLY A 20 -19.72 8.06 33.13
CA GLY A 20 -19.88 6.75 33.73
C GLY A 20 -18.54 6.04 33.83
N THR A 21 -17.85 6.20 34.96
CA THR A 21 -16.66 5.43 35.33
C THR A 21 -17.07 4.01 35.75
N GLY A 22 -16.64 3.01 34.98
CA GLY A 22 -16.76 1.60 35.34
C GLY A 22 -15.40 0.92 35.29
N THR A 23 -14.75 0.80 36.44
CA THR A 23 -13.55 -0.03 36.67
C THR A 23 -13.94 -1.51 36.65
N VAL A 24 -13.33 -2.30 35.76
CA VAL A 24 -13.35 -3.77 35.83
C VAL A 24 -11.90 -4.24 36.02
N GLU A 25 -11.60 -4.67 37.23
CA GLU A 25 -10.41 -5.45 37.56
C GLU A 25 -10.62 -6.90 37.10
N SER A 26 -9.71 -7.43 36.29
CA SER A 26 -9.43 -8.88 36.28
C SER A 26 -8.03 -9.14 35.72
N SER A 27 -7.05 -9.28 36.63
CA SER A 27 -5.72 -9.80 36.33
C SER A 27 -5.66 -11.26 36.75
N ALA A 28 -5.49 -12.16 35.77
CA ALA A 28 -5.02 -13.52 36.01
C ALA A 28 -3.57 -13.63 35.52
N THR A 29 -2.64 -13.68 36.46
CA THR A 29 -1.20 -13.79 36.21
C THR A 29 -0.85 -15.23 35.81
N LEU A 30 -0.29 -15.42 34.62
CA LEU A 30 0.36 -16.68 34.21
C LEU A 30 1.84 -16.68 34.64
N PRO A 31 2.42 -17.86 34.96
CA PRO A 31 3.82 -17.97 35.37
C PRO A 31 4.79 -17.75 34.20
N PRO A 32 5.98 -17.16 34.43
CA PRO A 32 6.96 -16.90 33.38
C PRO A 32 7.60 -18.20 32.86
N GLY A 33 7.64 -18.34 31.53
CA GLY A 33 8.37 -19.41 30.83
C GLY A 33 9.88 -19.15 30.77
N PRO A 34 10.70 -20.18 30.49
CA PRO A 34 12.16 -20.07 30.45
C PRO A 34 12.62 -19.24 29.24
N THR A 35 13.51 -18.28 29.50
CA THR A 35 14.17 -17.44 28.50
C THR A 35 15.18 -18.28 27.72
N THR A 36 15.02 -18.36 26.41
CA THR A 36 15.97 -19.03 25.50
C THR A 36 16.80 -17.97 24.80
N THR A 37 18.12 -18.06 24.92
CA THR A 37 19.07 -17.14 24.28
C THR A 37 19.26 -17.52 22.80
N ILE A 38 18.96 -16.61 21.88
CA ILE A 38 19.14 -16.80 20.43
C ILE A 38 20.57 -16.35 20.04
N PRO A 39 21.35 -17.13 19.28
CA PRO A 39 22.67 -16.73 18.77
C PRO A 39 22.58 -15.59 17.74
N SER A 40 23.49 -14.61 17.84
CA SER A 40 23.53 -13.38 17.05
C SER A 40 24.27 -13.50 15.70
N ASP A 41 24.35 -14.69 15.11
CA ASP A 41 25.13 -14.93 13.89
C ASP A 41 24.33 -15.82 12.92
N LEU A 42 23.23 -15.26 12.41
CA LEU A 42 22.49 -15.84 11.29
C LEU A 42 23.06 -15.25 10.00
N GLY A 43 24.06 -15.93 9.44
CA GLY A 43 24.68 -15.57 8.16
C GLY A 43 23.72 -15.80 6.99
N PHE A 44 22.78 -14.86 6.79
CA PHE A 44 21.94 -14.83 5.60
C PHE A 44 22.74 -14.29 4.42
N ASP A 45 22.97 -15.14 3.41
CA ASP A 45 23.51 -14.74 2.12
C ASP A 45 22.39 -14.00 1.34
N GLU A 46 22.46 -12.66 1.35
CA GLU A 46 21.51 -11.75 0.68
C GLU A 46 21.37 -11.98 -0.84
N SER A 47 22.24 -12.79 -1.45
CA SER A 47 22.28 -13.00 -2.90
C SER A 47 21.63 -14.31 -3.39
N ALA A 48 21.36 -15.26 -2.49
CA ALA A 48 21.03 -16.63 -2.89
C ALA A 48 19.53 -16.91 -3.09
N ASP A 49 18.61 -16.15 -2.47
CA ASP A 49 17.20 -16.58 -2.31
C ASP A 49 16.14 -15.70 -3.04
N LEU A 50 16.58 -14.83 -3.96
CA LEU A 50 15.69 -13.95 -4.73
C LEU A 50 15.56 -14.30 -6.22
N GLY A 51 16.56 -14.98 -6.81
CA GLY A 51 16.60 -15.24 -8.26
C GLY A 51 15.54 -16.24 -8.74
N THR A 52 15.05 -17.09 -7.85
CA THR A 52 14.23 -18.28 -8.15
C THR A 52 12.78 -18.13 -7.72
N ARG A 53 12.52 -17.41 -6.61
CA ARG A 53 11.21 -16.79 -6.32
C ARG A 53 10.78 -15.82 -7.42
N ALA A 54 11.74 -15.16 -8.08
CA ALA A 54 11.43 -14.25 -9.19
C ALA A 54 10.77 -14.96 -10.38
N GLY A 55 11.16 -16.20 -10.71
CA GLY A 55 10.55 -16.96 -11.80
C GLY A 55 9.09 -17.32 -11.52
N LEU A 56 8.82 -17.80 -10.30
CA LEU A 56 7.45 -18.14 -9.86
C LEU A 56 6.58 -16.88 -9.72
N ALA A 57 7.12 -15.82 -9.11
CA ALA A 57 6.45 -14.53 -8.97
C ALA A 57 6.16 -13.89 -10.33
N ALA A 58 7.10 -13.98 -11.30
CA ALA A 58 6.89 -13.49 -12.65
C ALA A 58 5.81 -14.28 -13.39
N ALA A 59 5.81 -15.62 -13.27
CA ALA A 59 4.76 -16.45 -13.85
C ALA A 59 3.38 -16.09 -13.29
N ARG A 60 3.27 -15.88 -11.97
CA ARG A 60 2.03 -15.42 -11.32
C ARG A 60 1.64 -14.02 -11.74
N ALA A 61 2.56 -13.06 -11.72
CA ALA A 61 2.31 -11.69 -12.12
C ALA A 61 1.77 -11.60 -13.56
N ALA A 62 2.29 -12.46 -14.45
CA ALA A 62 1.83 -12.55 -15.83
C ALA A 62 0.45 -13.21 -15.99
N ASN A 63 -0.09 -13.86 -14.95
CA ASN A 63 -1.29 -14.68 -15.01
C ASN A 63 -2.23 -14.41 -13.82
N ASP A 64 -2.31 -13.15 -13.37
CA ASP A 64 -3.17 -12.69 -12.28
C ASP A 64 -3.09 -13.56 -11.01
N GLY A 65 -1.89 -13.94 -10.60
CA GLY A 65 -1.63 -14.72 -9.39
C GLY A 65 -1.78 -16.23 -9.55
N VAL A 66 -2.09 -16.74 -10.76
CA VAL A 66 -2.27 -18.17 -11.04
C VAL A 66 -1.08 -18.73 -11.82
N LEU A 67 -0.76 -20.01 -11.62
CA LEU A 67 0.25 -20.71 -12.41
C LEU A 67 -0.38 -21.42 -13.61
N PRO A 68 0.14 -21.22 -14.84
CA PRO A 68 -0.26 -22.04 -15.97
C PRO A 68 0.14 -23.51 -15.78
N ALA A 69 -0.47 -24.42 -16.56
CA ALA A 69 -0.32 -25.85 -16.38
C ALA A 69 1.13 -26.37 -16.41
N GLN A 70 1.98 -25.81 -17.28
CA GLN A 70 3.39 -26.24 -17.35
C GLN A 70 4.16 -25.79 -16.10
N GLU A 71 4.02 -24.54 -15.68
CA GLU A 71 4.64 -24.04 -14.45
C GLU A 71 4.12 -24.79 -13.22
N ALA A 72 2.83 -25.16 -13.21
CA ALA A 72 2.25 -25.97 -12.15
C ALA A 72 2.88 -27.37 -12.08
N ILE A 73 3.11 -28.05 -13.22
CA ILE A 73 3.72 -29.38 -13.23
C ILE A 73 5.23 -29.33 -12.95
N ASP A 74 5.92 -28.27 -13.39
CA ASP A 74 7.32 -28.01 -13.08
C ASP A 74 7.51 -27.80 -11.56
N LEU A 75 6.66 -26.97 -10.94
CA LEU A 75 6.65 -26.75 -9.48
C LEU A 75 6.33 -28.05 -8.72
N PHE A 76 5.30 -28.78 -9.15
CA PHE A 76 4.97 -30.07 -8.55
C PHE A 76 6.16 -31.04 -8.63
N SER A 77 6.85 -31.07 -9.77
CA SER A 77 7.98 -31.98 -9.96
C SER A 77 9.20 -31.59 -9.14
N ALA A 78 9.43 -30.30 -8.94
CA ALA A 78 10.48 -29.79 -8.07
C ALA A 78 10.29 -30.24 -6.61
N ILE A 79 9.04 -30.33 -6.13
CA ILE A 79 8.72 -30.67 -4.73
C ILE A 79 8.51 -32.17 -4.52
N PHE A 80 7.75 -32.82 -5.40
CA PHE A 80 7.28 -34.20 -5.21
C PHE A 80 7.96 -35.22 -6.13
N GLY A 81 8.94 -34.81 -6.94
CA GLY A 81 9.76 -35.69 -7.77
C GLY A 81 9.36 -35.75 -9.23
N ASP A 82 9.96 -36.67 -9.98
CA ASP A 82 9.83 -36.71 -11.45
C ASP A 82 8.38 -36.88 -11.91
N VAL A 83 7.95 -35.95 -12.78
CA VAL A 83 6.71 -36.04 -13.53
C VAL A 83 7.00 -35.96 -15.03
N PRO A 84 6.40 -36.81 -15.89
CA PRO A 84 6.65 -36.77 -17.32
C PRO A 84 6.42 -35.38 -17.94
N GLY A 85 7.45 -34.87 -18.62
CA GLY A 85 7.40 -33.57 -19.30
C GLY A 85 7.55 -32.34 -18.40
N ALA A 86 7.80 -32.52 -17.10
CA ALA A 86 8.12 -31.44 -16.17
C ALA A 86 9.63 -31.14 -16.14
N ASP A 87 9.99 -29.88 -15.90
CA ASP A 87 11.33 -29.43 -15.55
C ASP A 87 11.42 -29.14 -14.03
N PRO A 88 11.92 -30.09 -13.23
CA PRO A 88 12.01 -29.94 -11.77
C PRO A 88 13.10 -28.97 -11.33
N THR A 89 13.89 -28.41 -12.26
CA THR A 89 14.96 -27.44 -11.97
C THR A 89 14.57 -26.02 -12.34
N ARG A 90 13.38 -25.84 -12.93
CA ARG A 90 12.88 -24.53 -13.36
C ARG A 90 12.64 -23.58 -12.19
N PHE A 91 12.23 -24.12 -11.05
CA PHE A 91 12.02 -23.39 -9.82
C PHE A 91 12.94 -23.96 -8.75
N GLU A 92 13.60 -23.08 -8.00
CA GLU A 92 14.14 -23.45 -6.70
C GLU A 92 12.98 -23.42 -5.73
N VAL A 93 12.81 -24.52 -5.02
CA VAL A 93 11.70 -24.71 -4.11
C VAL A 93 12.20 -24.37 -2.72
N ASP A 94 11.43 -23.51 -2.05
CA ASP A 94 11.59 -23.34 -0.61
C ASP A 94 11.26 -24.68 0.03
N GLU A 95 12.01 -25.04 1.07
CA GLU A 95 11.51 -26.04 2.01
C GLU A 95 10.11 -25.52 2.44
N HIS A 96 9.11 -26.39 2.65
CA HIS A 96 7.74 -26.03 3.09
C HIS A 96 6.61 -25.82 2.04
N ASP A 97 6.86 -25.83 0.72
CA ASP A 97 5.86 -25.39 -0.30
C ASP A 97 4.85 -26.47 -0.81
N GLY A 98 4.47 -27.42 0.04
CA GLY A 98 3.69 -28.61 -0.38
C GLY A 98 2.28 -28.33 -0.92
N SER A 99 1.48 -27.57 -0.16
CA SER A 99 0.07 -27.28 -0.50
C SER A 99 -0.06 -26.50 -1.82
N MET A 100 0.77 -25.49 -1.99
CA MET A 100 0.80 -24.63 -3.15
C MET A 100 0.99 -25.40 -4.46
N ALA A 101 1.95 -26.33 -4.50
CA ALA A 101 2.21 -27.16 -5.67
C ALA A 101 1.05 -28.10 -5.99
N ILE A 102 0.42 -28.70 -4.97
CA ILE A 102 -0.75 -29.55 -5.16
C ILE A 102 -1.92 -28.74 -5.68
N MET A 103 -2.21 -27.58 -5.10
CA MET A 103 -3.31 -26.73 -5.56
C MET A 103 -3.10 -26.28 -7.00
N ALA A 104 -1.89 -25.85 -7.36
CA ALA A 104 -1.56 -25.44 -8.73
C ALA A 104 -1.77 -26.57 -9.75
N VAL A 105 -1.34 -27.80 -9.43
CA VAL A 105 -1.51 -28.94 -10.35
C VAL A 105 -2.98 -29.37 -10.45
N LEU A 106 -3.71 -29.37 -9.33
CA LEU A 106 -5.13 -29.74 -9.31
C LEU A 106 -6.03 -28.69 -9.98
N ALA A 107 -5.65 -27.41 -9.93
CA ALA A 107 -6.30 -26.31 -10.65
C ALA A 107 -6.27 -26.50 -12.18
N ASN A 108 -5.19 -27.09 -12.67
CA ASN A 108 -4.89 -27.35 -14.07
C ASN A 108 -5.09 -28.81 -14.47
N TRP A 109 -5.79 -29.61 -13.66
CA TRP A 109 -5.87 -31.07 -13.82
C TRP A 109 -6.28 -31.54 -15.22
N GLU A 110 -7.26 -30.86 -15.82
CA GLU A 110 -7.80 -31.20 -17.15
C GLU A 110 -6.83 -30.87 -18.30
N GLU A 111 -5.82 -30.03 -18.06
CA GLU A 111 -4.78 -29.67 -19.02
C GLU A 111 -3.57 -30.61 -18.96
N LEU A 112 -3.45 -31.40 -17.89
CA LEU A 112 -2.38 -32.37 -17.71
C LEU A 112 -2.55 -33.56 -18.65
N THR A 113 -1.43 -34.13 -19.12
CA THR A 113 -1.48 -35.38 -19.89
C THR A 113 -1.89 -36.56 -18.98
N PRO A 114 -2.40 -37.67 -19.54
CA PRO A 114 -2.73 -38.86 -18.75
C PRO A 114 -1.56 -39.37 -17.88
N GLU A 115 -0.33 -39.31 -18.39
CA GLU A 115 0.87 -39.73 -17.66
C GLU A 115 1.21 -38.77 -16.50
N GLN A 116 0.99 -37.47 -16.69
CA GLN A 116 1.13 -36.47 -15.64
C GLN A 116 0.06 -36.66 -14.55
N GLN A 117 -1.19 -36.89 -14.95
CA GLN A 117 -2.29 -37.19 -14.03
C GLN A 117 -1.99 -38.46 -13.20
N GLU A 118 -1.49 -39.53 -13.82
CA GLU A 118 -1.12 -40.75 -13.12
C GLU A 118 0.01 -40.52 -12.10
N ALA A 119 1.05 -39.78 -12.48
CA ALA A 119 2.17 -39.44 -11.59
C ALA A 119 1.72 -38.62 -10.37
N VAL A 120 0.88 -37.59 -10.58
CA VAL A 120 0.32 -36.79 -9.47
C VAL A 120 -0.59 -37.63 -8.58
N ALA A 121 -1.46 -38.45 -9.17
CA ALA A 121 -2.39 -39.29 -8.42
C ALA A 121 -1.66 -40.29 -7.51
N LEU A 122 -0.52 -40.82 -7.96
CA LEU A 122 0.34 -41.70 -7.17
C LEU A 122 0.87 -41.01 -5.90
N VAL A 123 1.33 -39.76 -6.01
CA VAL A 123 1.80 -38.95 -4.87
C VAL A 123 0.65 -38.67 -3.90
N LEU A 124 -0.51 -38.27 -4.43
CA LEU A 124 -1.70 -37.99 -3.64
C LEU A 124 -2.35 -39.26 -3.06
N GLY A 125 -1.92 -40.46 -3.47
CA GLY A 125 -2.43 -41.74 -2.95
C GLY A 125 -3.91 -41.99 -3.26
N GLY A 126 -4.45 -41.34 -4.29
CA GLY A 126 -5.85 -41.45 -4.72
C GLY A 126 -5.98 -41.98 -6.14
N ALA A 127 -7.14 -42.57 -6.49
CA ALA A 127 -7.47 -42.84 -7.88
C ALA A 127 -7.79 -41.51 -8.61
N PRO A 128 -7.38 -41.31 -9.87
CA PRO A 128 -7.68 -40.08 -10.61
C PRO A 128 -9.20 -39.88 -10.77
N PRO A 129 -9.71 -38.64 -10.84
CA PRO A 129 -11.16 -38.35 -10.92
C PRO A 129 -11.87 -39.06 -12.08
N SER A 130 -11.15 -39.25 -13.20
CA SER A 130 -11.61 -39.94 -14.41
C SER A 130 -11.80 -41.46 -14.23
N ALA A 131 -11.26 -42.06 -13.17
CA ALA A 131 -11.39 -43.48 -12.86
C ALA A 131 -12.70 -43.85 -12.12
N LEU A 132 -13.56 -42.87 -11.79
CA LEU A 132 -14.84 -43.11 -11.08
C LEU A 132 -15.98 -43.65 -11.98
N GLY A 133 -15.69 -44.06 -13.22
CA GLY A 133 -16.60 -44.89 -14.01
C GLY A 133 -16.69 -46.32 -13.44
N PRO A 134 -17.76 -47.09 -13.75
CA PRO A 134 -17.89 -48.48 -13.29
C PRO A 134 -16.93 -49.40 -14.07
N ALA A 135 -15.64 -49.36 -13.73
CA ALA A 135 -14.63 -50.27 -14.26
C ALA A 135 -14.03 -51.14 -13.13
N PRO A 136 -13.75 -52.42 -13.40
CA PRO A 136 -13.28 -53.35 -12.39
C PRO A 136 -11.84 -53.02 -11.97
N LEU A 137 -11.61 -52.98 -10.66
CA LEU A 137 -10.33 -52.83 -9.98
C LEU A 137 -9.23 -53.72 -10.62
N ALA A 138 -8.33 -53.11 -11.39
CA ALA A 138 -7.02 -53.69 -11.64
C ALA A 138 -6.13 -53.35 -10.44
N ALA A 139 -5.75 -54.38 -9.69
CA ALA A 139 -4.84 -54.28 -8.55
C ALA A 139 -3.43 -53.87 -9.01
N GLY A 140 -3.21 -52.56 -9.14
CA GLY A 140 -1.89 -51.95 -9.26
C GLY A 140 -1.23 -51.87 -7.89
N LEU A 141 0.10 -52.06 -7.87
CA LEU A 141 0.98 -52.07 -6.70
C LEU A 141 0.78 -50.83 -5.81
N ALA A 142 -0.04 -50.95 -4.76
CA ALA A 142 -0.02 -50.00 -3.66
C ALA A 142 1.34 -50.15 -2.96
N LEU A 143 2.22 -49.16 -3.12
CA LEU A 143 3.37 -49.01 -2.23
C LEU A 143 2.79 -48.92 -0.80
N PRO A 144 3.28 -49.71 0.16
CA PRO A 144 2.79 -49.64 1.53
C PRO A 144 3.25 -48.32 2.15
N ILE A 145 2.44 -47.28 2.00
CA ILE A 145 2.60 -46.01 2.70
C ILE A 145 2.51 -46.31 4.19
N ARG A 146 3.58 -46.03 4.95
CA ARG A 146 3.65 -46.30 6.38
C ARG A 146 2.99 -45.16 7.15
N SER A 147 1.67 -45.13 7.20
CA SER A 147 0.96 -44.22 8.11
C SER A 147 1.28 -44.60 9.56
N ARG A 148 1.82 -43.66 10.35
CA ARG A 148 1.97 -43.83 11.80
C ARG A 148 0.64 -43.47 12.49
N SER A 149 0.38 -44.08 13.65
CA SER A 149 -0.82 -43.76 14.44
C SER A 149 -0.75 -42.33 14.96
N LEU A 150 -1.72 -41.49 14.58
CA LEU A 150 -1.87 -40.10 15.05
C LEU A 150 -1.89 -39.98 16.56
N THR A 151 -2.49 -40.96 17.23
CA THR A 151 -2.62 -41.00 18.70
C THR A 151 -1.27 -41.21 19.37
N ALA A 152 -0.35 -41.94 18.74
CA ALA A 152 0.98 -42.18 19.30
C ALA A 152 1.90 -40.94 19.26
N LEU A 153 1.59 -39.98 18.37
CA LEU A 153 2.37 -38.75 18.18
C LEU A 153 1.73 -37.51 18.82
N GLY A 154 0.57 -37.64 19.49
CA GLY A 154 -0.14 -36.50 20.09
C GLY A 154 -0.82 -35.55 19.07
N VAL A 155 -0.63 -35.78 17.78
CA VAL A 155 -1.14 -34.93 16.67
C VAL A 155 -2.66 -34.83 16.69
N SER A 156 -3.37 -35.92 17.02
CA SER A 156 -4.85 -35.88 17.06
C SER A 156 -5.39 -34.85 18.06
N ALA A 157 -4.76 -34.67 19.22
CA ALA A 157 -5.19 -33.66 20.19
C ALA A 157 -4.91 -32.23 19.70
N GLN A 158 -3.78 -32.04 19.00
CA GLN A 158 -3.43 -30.76 18.38
C GLN A 158 -4.40 -30.41 17.24
N VAL A 159 -4.75 -31.36 16.38
CA VAL A 159 -5.74 -31.15 15.30
C VAL A 159 -7.09 -30.72 15.87
N GLU A 160 -7.59 -31.39 16.91
CA GLU A 160 -8.87 -31.00 17.53
C GLU A 160 -8.79 -29.64 18.23
N THR A 161 -7.64 -29.31 18.84
CA THR A 161 -7.42 -27.98 19.45
C THR A 161 -7.40 -26.88 18.39
N ALA A 162 -6.67 -27.10 17.29
CA ALA A 162 -6.60 -26.18 16.15
C ALA A 162 -7.98 -26.01 15.51
N ARG A 163 -8.71 -27.10 15.30
CA ARG A 163 -10.08 -27.09 14.78
C ARG A 163 -10.98 -26.21 15.65
N ALA A 164 -11.04 -26.50 16.95
CA ALA A 164 -11.89 -25.73 17.87
C ALA A 164 -11.55 -24.23 17.86
N ALA A 165 -10.27 -23.88 17.79
CA ALA A 165 -9.82 -22.50 17.71
C ALA A 165 -10.26 -21.81 16.40
N ILE A 166 -10.09 -22.47 15.26
CA ILE A 166 -10.53 -21.94 13.95
C ILE A 166 -12.05 -21.79 13.91
N GLU A 167 -12.81 -22.81 14.33
CA GLU A 167 -14.28 -22.79 14.35
C GLU A 167 -14.83 -21.65 15.20
N ALA A 168 -14.22 -21.43 16.37
CA ALA A 168 -14.59 -20.34 17.27
C ALA A 168 -14.40 -18.95 16.63
N ARG A 169 -13.33 -18.75 15.86
CA ARG A 169 -13.04 -17.47 15.19
C ARG A 169 -13.90 -17.25 13.96
N LEU A 170 -14.05 -18.26 13.11
CA LEU A 170 -14.91 -18.18 11.92
C LEU A 170 -16.41 -18.09 12.28
N GLY A 171 -16.80 -18.60 13.45
CA GLY A 171 -18.21 -18.73 13.83
C GLY A 171 -18.95 -19.79 13.01
N ARG A 172 -18.24 -20.80 12.51
CA ARG A 172 -18.78 -21.98 11.80
C ARG A 172 -17.99 -23.23 12.16
N THR A 173 -18.63 -24.39 12.06
CA THR A 173 -17.95 -25.68 12.16
C THR A 173 -17.41 -26.13 10.81
N LEU A 174 -16.37 -26.98 10.81
CA LEU A 174 -15.97 -27.68 9.60
C LEU A 174 -17.04 -28.72 9.24
N GLY A 175 -17.70 -28.55 8.09
CA GLY A 175 -18.81 -29.37 7.62
C GLY A 175 -18.42 -30.68 6.95
N ILE A 176 -17.15 -30.80 6.52
CA ILE A 176 -16.61 -31.98 5.86
C ILE A 176 -15.73 -32.84 6.80
N PRO A 177 -15.74 -34.18 6.66
CA PRO A 177 -14.81 -35.09 7.32
C PRO A 177 -13.34 -34.75 7.09
N LEU A 178 -12.52 -34.94 8.13
CA LEU A 178 -11.07 -34.75 8.12
C LEU A 178 -10.36 -36.11 8.08
N ASN A 179 -9.40 -36.27 7.18
CA ASN A 179 -8.42 -37.36 7.17
C ASN A 179 -7.03 -36.78 7.40
N VAL A 180 -6.38 -37.18 8.48
CA VAL A 180 -5.03 -36.70 8.82
C VAL A 180 -4.05 -37.85 8.72
N GLU A 181 -2.99 -37.64 7.97
CA GLU A 181 -1.94 -38.65 7.76
C GLU A 181 -0.60 -38.09 8.24
N VAL A 182 0.00 -38.70 9.25
CA VAL A 182 1.38 -38.37 9.64
C VAL A 182 2.33 -39.35 8.98
N ARG A 183 3.25 -38.79 8.21
CA ARG A 183 4.23 -39.53 7.41
C ARG A 183 5.64 -39.33 7.98
N PRO A 184 6.50 -40.38 7.92
CA PRO A 184 7.92 -40.22 8.16
C PRO A 184 8.51 -39.15 7.23
N PRO A 185 9.59 -38.45 7.64
CA PRO A 185 10.29 -37.47 6.81
C PRO A 185 10.62 -38.01 5.41
N GLU A 186 11.12 -39.23 5.34
CA GLU A 186 11.49 -39.89 4.08
C GLU A 186 10.32 -40.10 3.10
N ASP A 187 9.07 -40.08 3.59
CA ASP A 187 7.86 -40.26 2.78
C ASP A 187 7.24 -38.91 2.35
N VAL A 188 7.77 -37.78 2.86
CA VAL A 188 7.40 -36.40 2.48
C VAL A 188 8.58 -35.60 1.93
N THR A 189 9.77 -36.20 1.92
CA THR A 189 10.97 -35.64 1.28
C THR A 189 11.18 -36.30 -0.07
N VAL A 190 11.02 -35.55 -1.15
CA VAL A 190 11.41 -36.00 -2.49
C VAL A 190 12.59 -35.16 -2.96
N ARG A 191 13.68 -35.83 -3.38
CA ARG A 191 14.94 -35.19 -3.82
C ARG A 191 15.63 -34.30 -2.79
N GLY A 192 15.37 -34.54 -1.50
CA GLY A 192 15.98 -33.76 -0.41
C GLY A 192 15.20 -32.50 -0.05
N VAL A 193 14.11 -32.19 -0.74
CA VAL A 193 13.20 -31.08 -0.39
C VAL A 193 12.25 -31.56 0.69
N GLU A 194 12.27 -30.90 1.84
CA GLU A 194 11.43 -31.26 2.98
C GLU A 194 10.05 -30.57 2.91
N VAL A 195 8.98 -31.37 2.86
CA VAL A 195 7.61 -30.87 2.92
C VAL A 195 7.04 -31.08 4.32
N ASN A 196 6.78 -29.98 5.04
CA ASN A 196 6.23 -30.02 6.40
C ASN A 196 4.78 -30.48 6.46
N GLY A 197 3.99 -30.13 5.45
CA GLY A 197 2.60 -30.53 5.34
C GLY A 197 2.01 -30.17 3.99
N TYR A 198 0.85 -30.75 3.71
CA TYR A 198 0.00 -30.32 2.60
C TYR A 198 -1.44 -30.80 2.74
N ALA A 199 -2.39 -30.07 2.18
CA ALA A 199 -3.82 -30.37 2.19
C ALA A 199 -4.43 -30.47 0.79
N PHE A 200 -5.46 -31.32 0.63
CA PHE A 200 -6.25 -31.42 -0.61
C PHE A 200 -7.70 -31.85 -0.35
N PRO A 201 -8.65 -31.36 -1.16
CA PRO A 201 -10.06 -31.73 -1.02
C PRO A 201 -10.30 -33.13 -1.58
N THR A 202 -11.29 -33.84 -1.03
CA THR A 202 -11.61 -35.22 -1.44
C THR A 202 -13.10 -35.43 -1.71
N ARG A 203 -13.41 -36.39 -2.61
CA ARG A 203 -14.75 -36.90 -2.92
C ARG A 203 -14.67 -38.38 -3.21
N GLY A 204 -15.54 -39.19 -2.59
CA GLY A 204 -15.54 -40.65 -2.80
C GLY A 204 -14.19 -41.35 -2.50
N GLY A 205 -13.35 -40.78 -1.64
CA GLY A 205 -12.03 -41.33 -1.28
C GLY A 205 -10.87 -40.96 -2.22
N GLY A 206 -11.12 -40.21 -3.29
CA GLY A 206 -10.09 -39.60 -4.14
C GLY A 206 -10.02 -38.08 -3.94
N PHE A 207 -9.00 -37.43 -4.50
CA PHE A 207 -8.99 -35.96 -4.56
C PHE A 207 -10.05 -35.45 -5.55
N VAL A 208 -10.47 -34.20 -5.40
CA VAL A 208 -11.46 -33.57 -6.27
C VAL A 208 -10.95 -32.22 -6.79
N THR A 209 -11.25 -31.92 -8.06
CA THR A 209 -10.78 -30.71 -8.75
C THR A 209 -11.91 -29.73 -9.06
N SER A 210 -13.17 -30.15 -8.89
CA SER A 210 -14.36 -29.31 -9.10
C SER A 210 -15.60 -29.77 -8.30
N GLY A 211 -16.52 -28.84 -8.07
CA GLY A 211 -17.71 -29.00 -7.22
C GLY A 211 -17.38 -29.10 -5.72
N ALA A 212 -18.38 -29.39 -4.89
CA ALA A 212 -18.20 -29.42 -3.43
C ALA A 212 -17.31 -30.58 -2.94
N ALA A 213 -16.42 -30.32 -1.99
CA ALA A 213 -15.69 -31.38 -1.30
C ALA A 213 -16.65 -32.22 -0.42
N GLU A 214 -16.42 -33.52 -0.32
CA GLU A 214 -17.07 -34.41 0.65
C GLU A 214 -16.16 -34.76 1.84
N GLY A 215 -14.92 -34.29 1.82
CA GLY A 215 -13.89 -34.53 2.83
C GLY A 215 -12.65 -33.70 2.54
N CYS A 216 -11.74 -33.63 3.50
CA CYS A 216 -10.42 -33.03 3.34
C CYS A 216 -9.36 -34.01 3.86
N THR A 217 -8.28 -34.19 3.09
CA THR A 217 -7.09 -34.88 3.58
C THR A 217 -5.97 -33.87 3.75
N PHE A 218 -5.27 -33.91 4.87
CA PHE A 218 -3.96 -33.28 4.94
C PHE A 218 -2.91 -34.20 5.56
N ARG A 219 -1.70 -34.08 5.05
CA ARG A 219 -0.54 -34.87 5.43
C ARG A 219 0.45 -33.98 6.14
N LEU A 220 1.10 -34.54 7.14
CA LEU A 220 2.08 -33.86 7.96
C LEU A 220 3.35 -34.69 8.04
N LYS A 221 4.49 -34.00 8.09
CA LYS A 221 5.72 -34.57 8.60
C LYS A 221 5.54 -34.94 10.08
N ASP A 222 6.17 -36.00 10.54
CA ASP A 222 6.10 -36.42 11.97
C ASP A 222 6.74 -35.43 12.95
N THR A 223 7.49 -34.45 12.47
CA THR A 223 8.02 -33.31 13.23
C THR A 223 7.26 -32.00 12.96
N ALA A 224 6.09 -32.05 12.32
CA ALA A 224 5.31 -30.85 12.03
C ALA A 224 4.98 -30.11 13.34
N VAL A 225 5.26 -28.81 13.36
CA VAL A 225 4.95 -27.95 14.50
C VAL A 225 3.47 -27.59 14.51
N TYR A 226 2.97 -27.14 15.66
CA TYR A 226 1.55 -26.81 15.85
C TYR A 226 1.03 -25.78 14.83
N ARG A 227 1.86 -24.80 14.43
CA ARG A 227 1.55 -23.83 13.36
C ARG A 227 1.21 -24.52 12.04
N THR A 228 2.03 -25.48 11.60
CA THR A 228 1.77 -26.26 10.37
C THR A 228 0.44 -26.98 10.43
N ILE A 229 0.10 -27.56 11.58
CA ILE A 229 -1.21 -28.22 11.77
C ILE A 229 -2.36 -27.22 11.57
N VAL A 230 -2.25 -26.03 12.14
CA VAL A 230 -3.26 -24.97 11.98
C VAL A 230 -3.34 -24.51 10.51
N HIS A 231 -2.20 -24.29 9.86
CA HIS A 231 -2.10 -23.90 8.45
C HIS A 231 -2.80 -24.90 7.53
N GLU A 232 -2.39 -26.17 7.60
CA GLU A 232 -2.96 -27.22 6.73
C GLU A 232 -4.44 -27.47 7.02
N LEU A 233 -4.84 -27.39 8.30
CA LEU A 233 -6.24 -27.50 8.67
C LEU A 233 -7.07 -26.33 8.14
N PHE A 234 -6.51 -25.13 8.04
CA PHE A 234 -7.23 -23.98 7.50
C PHE A 234 -7.60 -24.17 6.02
N HIS A 235 -6.75 -24.82 5.22
CA HIS A 235 -7.12 -25.19 3.84
C HIS A 235 -8.38 -26.07 3.79
N CYS A 236 -8.59 -26.96 4.76
CA CYS A 236 -9.84 -27.72 4.83
C CYS A 236 -11.07 -26.83 5.04
N PHE A 237 -10.96 -25.74 5.82
CA PHE A 237 -12.03 -24.75 5.95
C PHE A 237 -12.25 -23.97 4.65
N GLN A 238 -11.18 -23.67 3.90
CA GLN A 238 -11.29 -23.05 2.59
C GLN A 238 -12.10 -23.94 1.63
N PHE A 239 -11.78 -25.25 1.57
CA PHE A 239 -12.53 -26.21 0.75
C PHE A 239 -13.99 -26.40 1.18
N ASP A 240 -14.27 -26.38 2.50
CA ASP A 240 -15.63 -26.45 3.07
C ASP A 240 -16.45 -25.17 2.87
N ALA A 241 -15.80 -24.04 2.58
CA ALA A 241 -16.46 -22.75 2.45
C ALA A 241 -17.05 -22.50 1.06
N VAL A 242 -16.55 -23.18 0.04
CA VAL A 242 -16.92 -22.96 -1.37
C VAL A 242 -17.83 -24.05 -1.90
N SER A 243 -18.73 -23.69 -2.83
CA SER A 243 -19.56 -24.67 -3.54
C SER A 243 -18.79 -25.44 -4.61
N ASP A 244 -17.69 -24.86 -5.10
CA ASP A 244 -16.79 -25.47 -6.07
C ASP A 244 -15.35 -25.32 -5.56
N VAL A 245 -14.67 -26.44 -5.28
CA VAL A 245 -13.27 -26.42 -4.83
C VAL A 245 -12.34 -25.75 -5.83
N ALA A 246 -12.74 -25.65 -7.10
CA ALA A 246 -11.99 -24.92 -8.10
C ALA A 246 -11.75 -23.44 -7.72
N ASP A 247 -12.65 -22.82 -6.94
CA ASP A 247 -12.51 -21.44 -6.48
C ASP A 247 -11.33 -21.26 -5.51
N VAL A 248 -11.00 -22.32 -4.75
CA VAL A 248 -9.81 -22.35 -3.88
C VAL A 248 -8.59 -22.79 -4.67
N LEU A 249 -8.69 -23.87 -5.46
CA LEU A 249 -7.56 -24.40 -6.23
C LEU A 249 -7.02 -23.37 -7.24
N ARG A 250 -7.90 -22.60 -7.89
CA ARG A 250 -7.55 -21.49 -8.79
C ARG A 250 -7.49 -20.13 -8.10
N GLY A 251 -7.58 -20.12 -6.77
CA GLY A 251 -7.40 -18.92 -5.97
C GLY A 251 -5.96 -18.40 -6.07
N GLN A 252 -5.79 -17.09 -5.90
CA GLN A 252 -4.45 -16.50 -5.90
C GLN A 252 -3.70 -16.94 -4.64
N SER A 253 -2.39 -17.22 -4.75
CA SER A 253 -1.62 -17.80 -3.64
C SER A 253 -1.56 -16.91 -2.39
N TRP A 254 -1.53 -15.59 -2.54
CA TRP A 254 -1.61 -14.66 -1.41
C TRP A 254 -2.94 -14.78 -0.66
N ILE A 255 -4.00 -15.26 -1.33
CA ILE A 255 -5.28 -15.60 -0.70
C ILE A 255 -5.18 -16.96 -0.04
N THR A 256 -4.85 -18.02 -0.78
CA THR A 256 -4.89 -19.39 -0.29
C THR A 256 -3.83 -19.66 0.77
N GLU A 257 -2.55 -19.45 0.46
CA GLU A 257 -1.41 -19.68 1.33
C GLU A 257 -1.19 -18.52 2.30
N GLY A 258 -1.35 -17.27 1.85
CA GLY A 258 -1.18 -16.11 2.72
C GLY A 258 -2.19 -16.09 3.88
N SER A 259 -3.46 -16.45 3.63
CA SER A 259 -4.46 -16.53 4.71
C SER A 259 -4.22 -17.73 5.64
N ALA A 260 -3.82 -18.88 5.11
CA ALA A 260 -3.48 -20.04 5.93
C ALA A 260 -2.26 -19.76 6.83
N THR A 261 -1.27 -19.06 6.30
CA THR A 261 -0.09 -18.60 7.06
C THR A 261 -0.50 -17.64 8.17
N TRP A 262 -1.35 -16.66 7.86
CA TRP A 262 -1.87 -15.72 8.83
C TRP A 262 -2.68 -16.42 9.94
N VAL A 263 -3.57 -17.37 9.60
CA VAL A 263 -4.34 -18.14 10.58
C VAL A 263 -3.43 -19.00 11.45
N GLY A 264 -2.42 -19.62 10.83
CA GLY A 264 -1.33 -20.33 11.50
C GLY A 264 -0.69 -19.47 12.58
N ALA A 265 -0.21 -18.28 12.20
CA ALA A 265 0.40 -17.33 13.12
C ALA A 265 -0.58 -16.82 14.20
N LYS A 266 -1.84 -16.55 13.82
CA LYS A 266 -2.85 -15.98 14.73
C LYS A 266 -3.29 -16.94 15.84
N ILE A 267 -3.29 -18.25 15.56
CA ILE A 267 -3.74 -19.28 16.51
C ILE A 267 -2.56 -19.95 17.21
N ALA A 268 -1.48 -20.27 16.49
CA ALA A 268 -0.33 -20.96 17.06
C ALA A 268 0.73 -20.01 17.65
N GLY A 269 0.64 -18.70 17.35
CA GLY A 269 1.63 -17.70 17.70
C GLY A 269 2.52 -17.35 16.51
N VAL A 270 3.14 -16.16 16.58
CA VAL A 270 4.14 -15.71 15.60
C VAL A 270 5.46 -16.40 15.94
N ASP A 271 6.08 -17.03 14.94
CA ASP A 271 7.37 -17.69 15.04
C ASP A 271 8.29 -17.29 13.88
N GLU A 272 9.54 -17.76 13.90
CA GLU A 272 10.58 -17.44 12.90
C GLU A 272 10.09 -17.54 11.45
N TYR A 273 9.20 -18.49 11.14
CA TYR A 273 8.65 -18.61 9.79
C TYR A 273 7.78 -17.40 9.41
N ALA A 274 6.86 -16.99 10.28
CA ALA A 274 6.04 -15.79 10.05
C ALA A 274 6.91 -14.52 9.97
N GLU A 275 8.00 -14.46 10.74
CA GLU A 275 8.97 -13.37 10.68
C GLU A 275 9.68 -13.33 9.33
N ILE A 276 10.20 -14.46 8.84
CA ILE A 276 10.83 -14.58 7.52
C ILE A 276 9.85 -14.19 6.40
N ARG A 277 8.60 -14.67 6.44
CA ARG A 277 7.59 -14.31 5.44
C ARG A 277 7.25 -12.82 5.48
N THR A 278 7.25 -12.20 6.66
CA THR A 278 7.11 -10.75 6.80
C THR A 278 8.31 -10.03 6.19
N GLN A 279 9.54 -10.47 6.44
CA GLN A 279 10.73 -9.89 5.81
C GLN A 279 10.68 -9.99 4.28
N GLN A 280 10.17 -11.10 3.74
CA GLN A 280 9.98 -11.28 2.30
C GLN A 280 8.94 -10.32 1.73
N TRP A 281 7.82 -10.09 2.43
CA TRP A 281 6.87 -9.04 2.08
C TRP A 281 7.56 -7.67 2.04
N MET A 282 8.37 -7.38 3.06
CA MET A 282 9.12 -6.12 3.17
C MET A 282 10.21 -5.96 2.11
N ALA A 283 10.74 -7.06 1.56
CA ALA A 283 11.70 -7.04 0.46
C ALA A 283 11.04 -7.00 -0.92
N ASN A 284 9.77 -7.40 -1.02
CA ASN A 284 9.05 -7.47 -2.28
C ASN A 284 8.94 -6.09 -2.96
N GLN A 285 9.13 -6.10 -4.28
CA GLN A 285 8.95 -4.94 -5.17
C GLN A 285 7.93 -5.23 -6.28
N GLY A 286 7.37 -6.45 -6.31
CA GLY A 286 6.32 -6.85 -7.25
C GLY A 286 4.93 -6.68 -6.66
N SER A 287 3.92 -6.96 -7.47
CA SER A 287 2.51 -6.93 -7.05
C SER A 287 2.26 -7.84 -5.84
N ILE A 288 1.45 -7.40 -4.87
CA ILE A 288 0.98 -8.30 -3.80
C ILE A 288 0.25 -9.53 -4.36
N PHE A 289 -0.35 -9.42 -5.55
CA PHE A 289 -1.08 -10.51 -6.18
C PHE A 289 -0.19 -11.65 -6.66
N ALA A 290 1.12 -11.39 -6.77
CA ALA A 290 2.13 -12.39 -7.11
C ALA A 290 2.69 -13.14 -5.89
N LEU A 291 2.34 -12.69 -4.68
CA LEU A 291 2.81 -13.30 -3.43
C LEU A 291 2.08 -14.61 -3.11
N ASP A 292 2.67 -15.38 -2.20
CA ASP A 292 2.10 -16.58 -1.60
C ASP A 292 2.04 -16.44 -0.07
N TYR A 293 2.94 -17.11 0.66
CA TYR A 293 3.04 -17.07 2.12
C TYR A 293 3.28 -15.66 2.68
N PRO A 294 4.12 -14.79 2.05
CA PRO A 294 4.25 -13.38 2.45
C PRO A 294 2.93 -12.59 2.40
N GLY A 295 1.91 -13.10 1.70
CA GLY A 295 0.56 -12.54 1.72
C GLY A 295 -0.07 -12.47 3.12
N LEU A 296 0.50 -13.10 4.16
CA LEU A 296 0.03 -12.96 5.54
C LEU A 296 -0.06 -11.50 6.00
N VAL A 297 0.85 -10.64 5.52
CA VAL A 297 0.92 -9.23 5.96
C VAL A 297 -0.31 -8.45 5.51
N PHE A 298 -0.87 -8.76 4.34
CA PHE A 298 -2.14 -8.18 3.89
C PHE A 298 -3.25 -8.38 4.94
N TYR A 299 -3.33 -9.56 5.56
CA TYR A 299 -4.39 -9.85 6.55
C TYR A 299 -4.18 -9.11 7.88
N TRP A 300 -2.93 -8.85 8.27
CA TRP A 300 -2.67 -7.91 9.35
C TRP A 300 -3.04 -6.48 8.98
N THR A 301 -2.80 -6.06 7.74
CA THR A 301 -3.27 -4.75 7.25
C THR A 301 -4.79 -4.63 7.30
N VAL A 302 -5.52 -5.66 6.88
CA VAL A 302 -6.99 -5.72 6.97
C VAL A 302 -7.45 -5.61 8.43
N GLU A 303 -6.78 -6.31 9.35
CA GLU A 303 -7.06 -6.25 10.79
C GLU A 303 -6.77 -4.85 11.38
N ASP A 304 -5.67 -4.20 11.00
CA ASP A 304 -5.31 -2.83 11.44
C ASP A 304 -6.35 -1.78 11.00
N ILE A 305 -6.92 -1.96 9.80
CA ILE A 305 -8.01 -1.12 9.29
C ILE A 305 -9.33 -1.38 10.04
N GLY A 306 -9.38 -2.39 10.92
CA GLY A 306 -10.51 -2.70 11.78
C GLY A 306 -11.46 -3.75 11.19
N VAL A 307 -11.05 -4.48 10.15
CA VAL A 307 -11.82 -5.58 9.58
C VAL A 307 -11.28 -6.91 10.10
N ASP A 308 -12.13 -7.73 10.72
CA ASP A 308 -11.74 -9.07 11.18
C ASP A 308 -11.49 -10.02 9.99
N PRO A 309 -10.23 -10.43 9.71
CA PRO A 309 -9.94 -11.28 8.56
C PRO A 309 -10.69 -12.61 8.57
N PHE A 310 -10.98 -13.19 9.75
CA PHE A 310 -11.76 -14.44 9.85
C PHE A 310 -13.17 -14.30 9.28
N ARG A 311 -13.73 -13.09 9.22
CA ARG A 311 -15.08 -12.86 8.66
C ARG A 311 -15.08 -12.72 7.16
N VAL A 312 -13.95 -12.39 6.55
CA VAL A 312 -13.89 -11.97 5.16
C VAL A 312 -13.08 -12.89 4.26
N ILE A 313 -12.06 -13.58 4.79
CA ILE A 313 -11.15 -14.44 4.01
C ILE A 313 -11.93 -15.43 3.13
N LEU A 314 -12.93 -16.10 3.69
CA LEU A 314 -13.69 -17.12 2.94
C LEU A 314 -14.51 -16.52 1.79
N GLY A 315 -14.90 -15.25 1.87
CA GLY A 315 -15.61 -14.54 0.80
C GLY A 315 -14.69 -14.07 -0.33
N MET A 316 -13.36 -14.13 -0.14
CA MET A 316 -12.40 -13.73 -1.16
C MET A 316 -12.21 -14.81 -2.23
N PHE A 317 -12.50 -16.09 -1.93
CA PHE A 317 -12.43 -17.16 -2.91
C PHE A 317 -13.43 -16.94 -4.06
N GLY A 318 -12.98 -17.21 -5.29
CA GLY A 318 -13.72 -16.87 -6.51
C GLY A 318 -13.51 -15.42 -7.00
N ASN A 319 -12.85 -14.57 -6.21
CA ASN A 319 -12.43 -13.23 -6.63
C ASN A 319 -10.93 -13.18 -6.94
N ARG A 320 -10.49 -12.12 -7.64
CA ARG A 320 -9.09 -11.90 -8.02
C ARG A 320 -8.71 -10.43 -7.96
N GLY A 321 -7.42 -10.17 -7.71
CA GLY A 321 -6.86 -8.83 -7.71
C GLY A 321 -7.64 -7.89 -6.79
N GLU A 322 -8.02 -6.73 -7.31
CA GLU A 322 -8.80 -5.75 -6.56
C GLU A 322 -10.17 -6.25 -6.12
N ALA A 323 -10.82 -7.12 -6.90
CA ALA A 323 -12.11 -7.68 -6.52
C ALA A 323 -11.99 -8.55 -5.26
N ALA A 324 -10.84 -9.22 -5.06
CA ALA A 324 -10.58 -9.96 -3.84
C ALA A 324 -10.32 -9.02 -2.64
N VAL A 325 -9.66 -7.88 -2.86
CA VAL A 325 -9.53 -6.84 -1.82
C VAL A 325 -10.91 -6.27 -1.48
N ALA A 326 -11.73 -5.94 -2.47
CA ALA A 326 -13.09 -5.44 -2.27
C ALA A 326 -14.01 -6.45 -1.57
N ALA A 327 -13.78 -7.76 -1.74
CA ALA A 327 -14.51 -8.81 -1.02
C ALA A 327 -14.29 -8.77 0.51
N THR A 328 -13.27 -8.05 0.99
CA THR A 328 -13.10 -7.74 2.42
C THR A 328 -14.06 -6.67 2.93
N GLY A 329 -14.83 -6.03 2.05
CA GLY A 329 -15.65 -4.86 2.37
C GLY A 329 -14.86 -3.55 2.45
N LEU A 330 -13.55 -3.59 2.18
CA LEU A 330 -12.69 -2.42 2.11
C LEU A 330 -12.70 -1.82 0.70
N ASP A 331 -12.57 -0.50 0.62
CA ASP A 331 -12.25 0.18 -0.63
C ASP A 331 -10.78 -0.12 -0.98
N PRO A 332 -10.47 -0.72 -2.15
CA PRO A 332 -9.10 -0.96 -2.57
C PRO A 332 -8.21 0.30 -2.49
N GLY A 333 -8.77 1.49 -2.81
CA GLY A 333 -8.08 2.77 -2.69
C GLY A 333 -7.69 3.16 -1.25
N ALA A 334 -8.46 2.72 -0.25
CA ALA A 334 -8.16 2.96 1.16
C ALA A 334 -7.15 1.95 1.74
N VAL A 335 -7.06 0.76 1.15
CA VAL A 335 -6.11 -0.30 1.55
C VAL A 335 -4.71 -0.01 1.02
N LEU A 336 -4.60 0.55 -0.18
CA LEU A 336 -3.33 0.83 -0.83
C LEU A 336 -2.36 1.70 0.01
N PRO A 337 -2.76 2.86 0.57
CA PRO A 337 -1.91 3.63 1.47
C PRO A 337 -1.46 2.83 2.69
N ARG A 338 -2.32 1.93 3.18
CA ARG A 338 -2.02 1.09 4.34
C ARG A 338 -1.02 0.01 4.01
N ILE A 339 -1.14 -0.67 2.87
CA ILE A 339 -0.13 -1.61 2.37
C ILE A 339 1.23 -0.91 2.20
N ALA A 340 1.23 0.33 1.71
CA ALA A 340 2.43 1.16 1.59
C ALA A 340 3.02 1.46 2.97
N SER A 341 2.18 1.94 3.89
CA SER A 341 2.57 2.37 5.24
C SER A 341 2.83 1.24 6.21
N GLU A 342 2.30 0.03 6.03
CA GLU A 342 2.58 -1.12 6.90
C GLU A 342 4.04 -1.56 6.71
N ARG A 343 4.61 -1.32 5.52
CA ARG A 343 6.06 -1.42 5.30
C ARG A 343 6.86 -0.37 6.10
N ALA A 344 6.23 0.74 6.49
CA ALA A 344 6.81 1.80 7.31
C ALA A 344 6.51 1.66 8.82
N GLY A 345 5.34 1.11 9.15
CA GLY A 345 4.72 1.16 10.47
C GLY A 345 4.60 -0.17 11.20
N ALA A 346 4.97 -1.31 10.60
CA ALA A 346 4.93 -2.63 11.23
C ALA A 346 5.63 -2.70 12.60
N HIS A 347 6.55 -1.76 12.90
CA HIS A 347 7.23 -1.64 14.17
C HIS A 347 6.41 -1.02 15.31
N ARG A 348 5.28 -0.32 15.06
CA ARG A 348 4.66 0.58 16.05
C ARG A 348 3.31 0.17 16.63
N ARG A 349 2.55 -0.75 16.02
CA ARG A 349 1.08 -0.78 16.23
C ARG A 349 0.44 -2.06 16.77
N ALA A 350 1.04 -2.75 17.75
CA ALA A 350 0.28 -3.85 18.38
C ALA A 350 0.69 -4.25 19.81
N PRO A 351 -0.02 -3.71 20.82
CA PRO A 351 0.08 -4.12 22.23
C PRO A 351 -0.46 -5.53 22.54
N THR A 352 -1.24 -6.15 21.64
CA THR A 352 -1.88 -7.47 21.87
C THR A 352 -1.03 -8.66 21.44
N PHE A 353 0.17 -8.43 20.92
CA PHE A 353 0.98 -9.50 20.36
C PHE A 353 1.53 -10.50 21.40
N GLY A 354 1.62 -10.18 22.69
CA GLY A 354 2.20 -11.11 23.68
C GLY A 354 3.64 -11.57 23.34
N VAL A 355 4.24 -10.91 22.34
CA VAL A 355 5.61 -11.07 21.89
C VAL A 355 6.42 -10.30 22.91
N SER A 356 7.26 -11.00 23.66
CA SER A 356 8.16 -10.38 24.62
C SER A 356 9.06 -9.34 23.94
N ASP A 357 9.69 -8.49 24.75
CA ASP A 357 10.56 -7.34 24.47
C ASP A 357 11.62 -7.47 23.34
N VAL A 358 11.71 -8.61 22.65
CA VAL A 358 12.63 -8.95 21.55
C VAL A 358 12.17 -8.39 20.19
N TRP A 359 10.90 -8.00 20.05
CA TRP A 359 10.41 -7.24 18.90
C TRP A 359 10.40 -5.71 19.15
N GLN A 360 11.09 -5.25 20.20
CA GLN A 360 11.69 -3.92 20.18
C GLN A 360 12.76 -3.93 19.10
N LEU A 361 12.35 -3.81 17.84
CA LEU A 361 13.25 -3.36 16.82
C LEU A 361 13.26 -1.85 16.96
N SER A 362 14.06 -1.34 17.90
CA SER A 362 14.52 0.04 17.74
C SER A 362 15.07 0.17 16.31
N PRO A 363 15.16 1.38 15.73
CA PRO A 363 15.96 1.59 14.54
C PRO A 363 17.41 1.10 14.68
N ALA A 364 17.86 0.58 15.83
CA ALA A 364 19.13 -0.13 16.03
C ALA A 364 19.00 -1.68 16.01
N GLU A 365 17.81 -2.26 16.21
CA GLU A 365 17.57 -3.71 16.28
C GLU A 365 16.82 -4.30 15.08
N ALA A 366 16.12 -3.51 14.24
CA ALA A 366 15.51 -4.01 13.00
C ALA A 366 16.55 -4.78 12.14
N PRO A 367 16.25 -6.00 11.62
CA PRO A 367 17.20 -6.74 10.79
C PRO A 367 17.74 -5.82 9.70
N ALA A 368 19.07 -5.77 9.55
CA ALA A 368 19.74 -4.86 8.63
C ALA A 368 19.19 -4.95 7.19
N ILE A 369 18.61 -6.11 6.82
CA ILE A 369 17.99 -6.40 5.53
C ILE A 369 16.71 -5.57 5.25
N ALA A 370 15.97 -5.17 6.29
CA ALA A 370 14.80 -4.27 6.14
C ALA A 370 15.21 -2.79 6.12
N ARG A 371 16.44 -2.48 6.55
CA ARG A 371 17.01 -1.14 6.42
C ARG A 371 17.70 -1.05 5.08
N ARG A 372 16.98 -0.59 4.07
CA ARG A 372 17.68 0.07 2.96
C ARG A 372 18.59 1.12 3.59
N THR A 373 19.87 1.09 3.26
CA THR A 373 20.84 2.11 3.70
C THR A 373 20.18 3.48 3.53
N PRO A 374 20.00 4.25 4.62
CA PRO A 374 19.29 5.51 4.52
C PRO A 374 19.96 6.38 3.46
N VAL A 375 19.16 6.92 2.55
CA VAL A 375 19.65 7.93 1.61
C VAL A 375 19.88 9.19 2.43
N ARG A 376 21.11 9.68 2.41
CA ARG A 376 21.46 10.95 3.05
C ARG A 376 21.00 12.08 2.15
N VAL A 377 20.22 12.99 2.70
CA VAL A 377 19.81 14.22 2.04
C VAL A 377 20.49 15.38 2.76
N THR A 378 21.11 16.25 1.96
CA THR A 378 21.68 17.53 2.35
C THR A 378 21.14 18.59 1.40
N GLU A 379 21.32 19.88 1.71
CA GLU A 379 20.89 20.98 0.85
C GLU A 379 21.46 20.88 -0.58
N SER A 380 22.67 20.34 -0.72
CA SER A 380 23.36 20.18 -2.02
C SER A 380 23.12 18.81 -2.69
N SER A 381 22.37 17.92 -2.04
CA SER A 381 22.15 16.55 -2.49
C SER A 381 20.72 16.09 -2.17
N PRO A 382 19.72 16.56 -2.93
CA PRO A 382 18.35 16.09 -2.77
C PRO A 382 18.23 14.60 -3.13
N PHE A 383 17.24 13.94 -2.56
CA PHE A 383 16.83 12.60 -2.96
C PHE A 383 15.72 12.72 -4.01
N GLU A 384 16.04 12.37 -5.24
CA GLU A 384 15.07 12.32 -6.33
C GLU A 384 15.12 10.95 -7.00
N ILE A 385 13.96 10.30 -7.12
CA ILE A 385 13.85 9.03 -7.84
C ILE A 385 12.50 8.93 -8.56
N THR A 386 12.56 8.57 -9.83
CA THR A 386 11.41 8.10 -10.60
C THR A 386 11.58 6.61 -10.84
N THR A 387 10.60 5.81 -10.42
CA THR A 387 10.65 4.35 -10.56
C THR A 387 9.37 3.81 -11.17
N SER A 388 9.49 2.75 -11.97
CA SER A 388 8.33 2.03 -12.46
C SER A 388 7.87 1.01 -11.41
N LEU A 389 6.60 1.07 -11.03
CA LEU A 389 5.98 0.15 -10.10
C LEU A 389 4.99 -0.76 -10.84
N ALA A 390 4.99 -2.05 -10.51
CA ALA A 390 3.92 -2.93 -10.96
C ALA A 390 2.63 -2.59 -10.20
N ALA A 391 1.49 -2.95 -10.78
CA ALA A 391 0.18 -2.80 -10.14
C ALA A 391 0.18 -3.43 -8.75
N TRP A 392 -0.24 -2.67 -7.74
CA TRP A 392 -0.26 -3.10 -6.34
C TRP A 392 1.11 -3.52 -5.79
N ALA A 393 2.20 -3.02 -6.37
CA ALA A 393 3.52 -3.22 -5.81
C ALA A 393 3.84 -2.13 -4.79
N PRO A 394 4.27 -2.47 -3.57
CA PRO A 394 4.80 -1.49 -2.64
C PRO A 394 6.08 -0.87 -3.22
N GLY A 395 5.98 0.37 -3.68
CA GLY A 395 7.09 1.13 -4.24
C GLY A 395 8.03 1.69 -3.19
N GLY A 396 9.16 2.18 -3.69
CA GLY A 396 10.37 2.58 -2.97
C GLY A 396 10.14 3.05 -1.54
N LEU A 397 10.45 2.18 -0.58
CA LEU A 397 10.62 2.58 0.80
C LEU A 397 11.95 3.34 0.88
N GLY A 398 11.91 4.65 0.64
CA GLY A 398 13.06 5.52 0.84
C GLY A 398 13.15 5.87 2.31
N GLN A 399 14.05 5.21 3.05
CA GLN A 399 14.46 5.77 4.34
C GLN A 399 15.41 6.92 4.01
N VAL A 400 14.94 8.14 4.24
CA VAL A 400 15.72 9.37 4.07
C VAL A 400 16.24 9.78 5.44
N ARG A 401 17.51 10.16 5.49
CA ARG A 401 18.12 10.77 6.66
C ARG A 401 18.65 12.14 6.30
N PHE A 402 18.25 13.15 7.07
CA PHE A 402 18.75 14.52 6.94
C PHE A 402 20.06 14.66 7.73
N GLU A 403 21.08 15.29 7.15
CA GLU A 403 22.32 15.60 7.87
C GLU A 403 22.29 16.99 8.52
N ASP A 404 21.44 17.88 8.01
CA ASP A 404 21.29 19.26 8.44
C ASP A 404 19.87 19.50 8.99
N GLU A 405 19.71 20.51 9.83
CA GLU A 405 18.41 20.97 10.30
C GLU A 405 17.84 22.00 9.34
N GLY A 406 16.55 21.93 8.99
CA GLY A 406 15.97 22.92 8.08
C GLY A 406 14.52 22.66 7.72
N LEU A 407 14.14 23.19 6.57
CA LEU A 407 12.89 22.86 5.90
C LEU A 407 13.13 21.65 4.99
N VAL A 408 12.26 20.66 5.12
CA VAL A 408 12.24 19.49 4.25
C VAL A 408 11.04 19.63 3.33
N HIS A 409 11.28 19.67 2.04
CA HIS A 409 10.24 19.60 1.02
C HIS A 409 10.11 18.15 0.54
N VAL A 410 8.89 17.61 0.60
CA VAL A 410 8.57 16.23 0.23
C VAL A 410 7.51 16.25 -0.86
N VAL A 411 7.87 15.75 -2.04
CA VAL A 411 6.96 15.52 -3.16
C VAL A 411 6.87 14.02 -3.42
N VAL A 412 5.64 13.50 -3.51
CA VAL A 412 5.33 12.13 -3.90
C VAL A 412 4.24 12.18 -4.95
N GLU A 413 4.52 11.68 -6.14
CA GLU A 413 3.51 11.43 -7.17
C GLU A 413 3.31 9.92 -7.27
N ALA A 414 2.20 9.43 -6.71
CA ALA A 414 1.79 8.02 -6.80
C ALA A 414 0.28 7.90 -6.60
N ASP A 415 -0.35 6.82 -7.08
CA ASP A 415 -1.79 6.61 -6.82
C ASP A 415 -2.13 6.63 -5.32
N ALA A 416 -1.27 6.02 -4.51
CA ALA A 416 -1.37 5.96 -3.05
C ALA A 416 0.00 5.87 -2.39
N GLY A 417 0.10 6.16 -1.09
CA GLY A 417 1.37 6.02 -0.37
C GLY A 417 1.33 6.57 1.05
N SER A 418 2.52 6.77 1.62
CA SER A 418 2.66 7.44 2.92
C SER A 418 3.99 8.17 3.06
N VAL A 419 3.93 9.32 3.70
CA VAL A 419 5.10 10.06 4.21
C VAL A 419 5.06 9.99 5.73
N GLU A 420 6.16 9.64 6.37
CA GLU A 420 6.18 9.42 7.81
C GLU A 420 7.52 9.81 8.41
N PHE A 421 7.51 10.74 9.36
CA PHE A 421 8.69 11.05 10.17
C PHE A 421 8.78 10.11 11.36
N GLU A 422 10.01 9.76 11.74
CA GLU A 422 10.25 8.91 12.91
C GLU A 422 9.60 9.50 14.17
N GLY A 423 8.83 8.66 14.87
CA GLY A 423 8.13 9.05 16.10
C GLY A 423 6.81 9.79 15.89
N GLN A 424 6.39 10.01 14.64
CA GLN A 424 5.19 10.77 14.31
C GLN A 424 4.09 9.92 13.66
N GLU A 425 2.90 10.52 13.49
CA GLU A 425 1.83 9.96 12.66
C GLU A 425 2.21 10.07 11.18
N HIS A 426 1.69 9.14 10.37
CA HIS A 426 1.92 9.14 8.93
C HIS A 426 0.96 10.08 8.22
N PHE A 427 1.44 10.68 7.15
CA PHE A 427 0.67 11.46 6.19
C PHE A 427 0.31 10.56 5.02
N PRO A 428 -0.98 10.27 4.78
CA PRO A 428 -1.39 9.48 3.62
C PRO A 428 -1.14 10.27 2.33
N VAL A 429 -0.63 9.57 1.32
CA VAL A 429 -0.50 10.08 -0.06
C VAL A 429 -1.66 9.55 -0.89
N THR A 430 -2.28 10.41 -1.69
CA THR A 430 -3.33 10.05 -2.66
C THR A 430 -3.17 10.93 -3.88
N GLY A 431 -2.59 10.39 -4.95
CA GLY A 431 -2.13 11.20 -6.10
C GLY A 431 -0.88 12.01 -5.77
N LEU A 432 -0.93 13.32 -6.01
CA LEU A 432 0.16 14.24 -5.68
C LEU A 432 0.13 14.60 -4.19
N PHE A 433 1.24 14.32 -3.51
CA PHE A 433 1.56 14.86 -2.21
C PHE A 433 2.72 15.82 -2.36
N ASP A 434 2.56 17.05 -1.91
CA ASP A 434 3.57 18.12 -1.96
C ASP A 434 3.44 18.90 -0.66
N ARG A 435 4.41 18.73 0.25
CA ARG A 435 4.40 19.38 1.57
C ARG A 435 5.80 19.70 2.08
N ARG A 436 5.86 20.78 2.86
CA ARG A 436 7.04 21.15 3.67
C ARG A 436 6.88 20.76 5.13
N PHE A 437 8.00 20.39 5.74
CA PHE A 437 8.12 20.02 7.14
C PHE A 437 9.30 20.76 7.76
N CYS A 438 9.23 21.02 9.07
CA CYS A 438 10.35 21.58 9.79
C CYS A 438 11.03 20.53 10.67
N ILE A 439 12.31 20.27 10.43
CA ILE A 439 13.08 19.31 11.24
C ILE A 439 13.97 19.98 12.29
N ARG A 440 13.92 21.33 12.42
CA ARG A 440 14.67 22.08 13.43
C ARG A 440 14.15 21.81 14.86
N PRO A 441 15.02 21.64 15.87
CA PRO A 441 14.62 21.62 17.27
C PRO A 441 13.88 22.91 17.67
N GLY A 442 12.67 22.77 18.19
CA GLY A 442 11.80 23.91 18.54
C GLY A 442 10.88 24.38 17.41
N GLY A 443 11.00 23.78 16.22
CA GLY A 443 10.17 24.04 15.06
C GLY A 443 10.55 25.29 14.28
N CYS A 444 9.90 25.44 13.14
CA CYS A 444 10.03 26.59 12.26
C CYS A 444 8.76 27.40 12.50
N SER A 445 8.78 28.18 13.57
CA SER A 445 7.72 29.16 13.83
C SER A 445 8.09 30.48 13.16
N CYS A 446 7.07 31.13 12.64
CA CYS A 446 7.18 32.43 12.01
C CYS A 446 6.87 33.40 13.14
N GLY A 447 7.90 34.07 13.67
CA GLY A 447 7.76 35.09 14.71
C GLY A 447 6.87 34.76 15.91
N ALA A 448 7.25 33.78 16.72
CA ALA A 448 7.09 33.74 18.19
C ALA A 448 5.82 34.28 18.92
N GLU A 449 4.61 34.28 18.33
CA GLU A 449 3.36 34.40 19.12
C GLU A 449 2.58 33.07 19.12
N GLU A 450 2.14 32.64 20.32
CA GLU A 450 1.32 31.45 20.54
C GLU A 450 -0.01 31.57 19.76
N GLY A 451 -0.13 30.92 18.58
CA GLY A 451 -1.40 30.82 17.87
C GLY A 451 -1.32 30.67 16.35
N GLU A 452 -0.19 30.92 15.71
CA GLU A 452 -0.03 30.68 14.27
C GLU A 452 0.37 29.22 13.98
N GLU A 453 -0.15 28.68 12.87
CA GLU A 453 -0.03 27.27 12.51
C GLU A 453 1.41 26.98 12.04
N ALA A 454 2.26 26.59 12.98
CA ALA A 454 3.63 26.18 12.69
C ALA A 454 3.63 25.07 11.62
N LEU A 455 4.65 25.08 10.75
CA LEU A 455 4.85 23.98 9.81
C LEU A 455 4.85 22.66 10.57
N PRO A 456 4.26 21.59 9.99
CA PRO A 456 4.29 20.28 10.62
C PRO A 456 5.73 19.92 10.98
N MET A 457 5.96 19.60 12.25
CA MET A 457 7.27 19.16 12.71
C MET A 457 7.63 17.88 11.97
N GLY A 458 8.87 17.75 11.52
CA GLY A 458 9.46 16.50 11.08
C GLY A 458 10.48 15.98 12.09
N SER A 459 11.31 15.04 11.68
CA SER A 459 12.46 14.53 12.42
C SER A 459 13.61 14.22 11.44
N GLU A 460 14.79 13.88 11.97
CA GLU A 460 15.98 13.56 11.15
C GLU A 460 15.78 12.37 10.20
N ASN A 461 14.81 11.50 10.47
CA ASN A 461 14.53 10.32 9.68
C ASN A 461 13.12 10.41 9.10
N LEU A 462 13.04 10.36 7.77
CA LEU A 462 11.81 10.33 7.00
C LEU A 462 11.69 9.00 6.29
N LEU A 463 10.45 8.52 6.21
CA LEU A 463 10.07 7.37 5.42
C LEU A 463 9.04 7.78 4.38
N VAL A 464 9.39 7.55 3.12
CA VAL A 464 8.52 7.85 1.98
C VAL A 464 8.20 6.55 1.26
N THR A 465 6.93 6.35 0.92
CA THR A 465 6.43 5.19 0.18
C THR A 465 5.36 5.60 -0.83
N GLY A 466 5.24 4.84 -1.91
CA GLY A 466 4.22 5.04 -2.94
C GLY A 466 3.83 3.71 -3.59
N ILE A 467 2.62 3.61 -4.11
CA ILE A 467 2.06 2.44 -4.79
C ILE A 467 1.26 2.93 -5.99
N GLU A 468 1.45 2.24 -7.12
CA GLU A 468 0.62 2.40 -8.31
C GLU A 468 -0.46 1.31 -8.33
N ARG A 469 -1.72 1.71 -8.47
CA ARG A 469 -2.87 0.81 -8.53
C ARG A 469 -2.84 -0.01 -9.81
N ASP A 470 -2.69 0.65 -10.96
CA ASP A 470 -2.67 0.01 -12.27
C ASP A 470 -1.26 -0.29 -12.79
N GLY A 471 -0.25 0.03 -11.98
CA GLY A 471 1.15 0.08 -12.40
C GLY A 471 1.44 1.35 -13.18
N GLY A 472 2.66 1.85 -13.06
CA GLY A 472 2.95 3.20 -13.53
C GLY A 472 4.33 3.68 -13.12
N GLN A 473 4.54 4.98 -13.25
CA GLN A 473 5.70 5.65 -12.69
C GLN A 473 5.28 6.33 -11.38
N ALA A 474 6.02 6.06 -10.32
CA ALA A 474 5.97 6.86 -9.11
C ALA A 474 7.20 7.77 -9.05
N HIS A 475 6.99 9.02 -8.67
CA HIS A 475 8.05 10.01 -8.49
C HIS A 475 8.15 10.40 -7.01
N PHE A 476 9.38 10.49 -6.52
CA PHE A 476 9.68 10.87 -5.15
C PHE A 476 10.79 11.91 -5.17
N LEU A 477 10.54 13.06 -4.56
CA LEU A 477 11.53 14.10 -4.32
C LEU A 477 11.51 14.44 -2.82
N VAL A 478 12.69 14.43 -2.21
CA VAL A 478 12.91 14.91 -0.86
C VAL A 478 14.15 15.80 -0.86
N GLU A 479 13.97 17.07 -0.54
CA GLU A 479 15.05 18.05 -0.52
C GLU A 479 15.07 18.83 0.79
N LEU A 480 16.28 19.26 1.17
CA LEU A 480 16.48 20.24 2.22
C LEU A 480 16.59 21.60 1.56
N GLU A 481 15.74 22.53 1.96
CA GLU A 481 15.75 23.91 1.48
C GLU A 481 16.59 24.77 2.42
N GLU A 482 17.48 25.60 1.85
CA GLU A 482 18.21 26.61 2.61
C GLU A 482 17.22 27.58 3.28
N PHE A 483 17.42 27.81 4.57
CA PHE A 483 16.50 28.58 5.43
C PHE A 483 16.97 30.03 5.68
N ASP A 484 18.06 30.47 5.06
CA ASP A 484 18.71 31.73 5.43
C ASP A 484 18.14 32.97 4.70
N GLU A 485 17.24 32.76 3.74
CA GLU A 485 16.69 33.80 2.87
C GLU A 485 15.19 34.02 3.15
N GLU A 486 14.88 35.07 3.90
CA GLU A 486 13.52 35.52 4.19
C GLU A 486 13.35 37.00 3.84
N PHE A 487 12.12 37.46 3.57
CA PHE A 487 11.86 38.89 3.51
C PHE A 487 12.25 39.56 4.84
N PRO A 488 13.21 40.51 4.87
CA PRO A 488 13.49 41.25 6.08
C PRO A 488 12.24 42.01 6.56
N SER A 489 12.11 42.20 7.87
CA SER A 489 10.99 42.99 8.44
C SER A 489 10.87 44.35 7.77
N GLY A 490 9.70 44.68 7.22
CA GLY A 490 9.50 45.89 6.42
C GLY A 490 8.24 45.85 5.57
N GLN A 491 7.96 46.94 4.88
CA GLN A 491 6.98 46.97 3.80
C GLN A 491 7.75 46.79 2.49
N TRP A 492 7.20 45.98 1.60
CA TRP A 492 7.80 45.64 0.33
C TRP A 492 6.78 45.84 -0.76
N GLU A 493 7.23 46.43 -1.87
CA GLU A 493 6.46 46.56 -3.09
C GLU A 493 7.21 45.82 -4.20
N GLY A 494 6.50 44.97 -4.93
CA GLY A 494 7.09 44.16 -5.97
C GLY A 494 6.17 43.93 -7.15
N THR A 495 6.67 43.16 -8.12
CA THR A 495 5.93 42.76 -9.32
C THR A 495 6.20 41.31 -9.63
N PHE A 496 5.16 40.51 -9.80
CA PHE A 496 5.27 39.19 -10.40
C PHE A 496 5.33 39.33 -11.92
N SER A 497 6.29 38.69 -12.57
CA SER A 497 6.37 38.51 -14.01
C SER A 497 5.98 37.09 -14.35
N ILE A 498 4.89 36.92 -15.08
CA ILE A 498 4.29 35.61 -15.35
C ILE A 498 4.34 35.34 -16.84
N THR A 499 5.10 34.34 -17.25
CA THR A 499 5.33 34.06 -18.67
C THR A 499 4.27 33.08 -19.19
N THR A 500 3.42 33.58 -20.10
CA THR A 500 2.45 32.86 -20.96
C THR A 500 1.67 31.72 -20.29
N ILE A 501 0.39 31.96 -20.01
CA ILE A 501 -0.51 30.90 -19.50
C ILE A 501 -1.30 30.33 -20.68
N HIS A 502 -1.11 29.03 -20.94
CA HIS A 502 -2.03 28.25 -21.77
C HIS A 502 -2.98 27.50 -20.85
N PHE A 503 -4.29 27.66 -21.00
CA PHE A 503 -5.23 26.78 -20.31
C PHE A 503 -6.20 26.08 -21.26
N THR A 504 -6.44 24.80 -21.00
CA THR A 504 -7.41 23.98 -21.74
C THR A 504 -8.40 23.33 -20.77
N ALA A 505 -9.70 23.56 -20.97
CA ALA A 505 -10.76 22.99 -20.14
C ALA A 505 -12.02 22.69 -20.97
N GLU A 506 -12.52 21.46 -20.99
CA GLU A 506 -13.77 21.08 -21.69
C GLU A 506 -13.85 21.53 -23.18
N GLY A 507 -12.70 21.61 -23.88
CA GLY A 507 -12.63 22.08 -25.27
C GLY A 507 -12.48 23.60 -25.44
N LEU A 508 -12.39 24.34 -24.34
CA LEU A 508 -11.97 25.74 -24.28
C LEU A 508 -10.45 25.81 -24.32
N ARG A 509 -9.89 26.74 -25.10
CA ARG A 509 -8.45 27.04 -25.08
C ARG A 509 -8.26 28.53 -24.85
N ALA A 510 -7.38 28.90 -23.94
CA ALA A 510 -7.01 30.28 -23.76
C ALA A 510 -5.51 30.50 -23.78
N VAL A 511 -5.11 31.69 -24.21
CA VAL A 511 -3.73 32.16 -24.26
C VAL A 511 -3.70 33.58 -23.72
N GLY A 512 -2.81 33.83 -22.75
CA GLY A 512 -2.49 35.17 -22.25
C GLY A 512 -1.01 35.50 -22.48
N ASP A 513 -0.71 36.76 -22.79
CA ASP A 513 0.65 37.28 -22.88
C ASP A 513 1.30 37.47 -21.49
N THR A 514 2.61 37.71 -21.43
CA THR A 514 3.34 37.94 -20.18
C THR A 514 2.74 39.08 -19.35
N ILE A 515 2.54 38.83 -18.05
CA ILE A 515 1.82 39.74 -17.16
C ILE A 515 2.74 40.21 -16.04
N ALA A 516 2.76 41.52 -15.82
CA ALA A 516 3.30 42.14 -14.63
C ALA A 516 2.17 42.36 -13.61
N ALA A 517 2.17 41.63 -12.50
CA ALA A 517 1.18 41.77 -11.43
C ALA A 517 1.82 42.44 -10.20
N PRO A 518 1.48 43.70 -9.88
CA PRO A 518 2.03 44.36 -8.71
C PRO A 518 1.53 43.70 -7.42
N PHE A 519 2.39 43.71 -6.41
CA PHE A 519 2.04 43.24 -5.08
C PHE A 519 2.69 44.09 -4.00
N THR A 520 2.09 44.05 -2.81
CA THR A 520 2.67 44.57 -1.58
C THR A 520 2.69 43.47 -0.52
N ILE A 521 3.75 43.45 0.29
CA ILE A 521 3.87 42.53 1.42
C ILE A 521 4.48 43.24 2.62
N ALA A 522 3.89 43.01 3.78
CA ALA A 522 4.29 43.57 5.06
C ALA A 522 4.82 42.45 5.95
N VAL A 523 6.09 42.56 6.35
CA VAL A 523 6.74 41.57 7.21
C VAL A 523 7.14 42.22 8.54
N ALA A 524 6.84 41.54 9.64
CA ALA A 524 7.31 41.91 10.96
C ALA A 524 7.71 40.64 11.73
N ASP A 525 8.91 40.65 12.30
CA ASP A 525 9.43 39.57 13.15
C ASP A 525 9.38 38.18 12.48
N GLY A 526 9.58 38.12 11.17
CA GLY A 526 9.55 36.86 10.38
C GLY A 526 8.14 36.41 9.97
N VAL A 527 7.10 37.22 10.23
CA VAL A 527 5.70 36.95 9.87
C VAL A 527 5.20 37.92 8.82
N VAL A 528 4.44 37.40 7.86
CA VAL A 528 3.70 38.22 6.91
C VAL A 528 2.44 38.76 7.60
N THR A 529 2.52 40.01 8.03
CA THR A 529 1.45 40.71 8.77
C THR A 529 0.40 41.36 7.87
N GLY A 530 0.62 41.36 6.56
CA GLY A 530 -0.33 41.86 5.58
C GLY A 530 0.28 41.94 4.19
N GLY A 531 -0.54 42.32 3.23
CA GLY A 531 -0.14 42.43 1.84
C GLY A 531 -1.30 42.12 0.92
N ALA A 532 -1.21 42.60 -0.32
CA ALA A 532 -2.17 42.31 -1.35
C ALA A 532 -1.48 42.16 -2.69
N TYR A 533 -2.06 41.35 -3.56
CA TYR A 533 -1.66 41.29 -4.96
C TYR A 533 -2.89 41.43 -5.85
N VAL A 534 -2.66 42.05 -7.00
CA VAL A 534 -3.68 42.19 -8.06
C VAL A 534 -3.03 41.74 -9.35
N GLN A 535 -3.56 40.68 -9.92
CA GLN A 535 -3.07 40.12 -11.17
C GLN A 535 -4.13 40.32 -12.24
N SER A 536 -3.83 41.21 -13.20
CA SER A 536 -4.73 41.49 -14.33
C SER A 536 -4.18 40.88 -15.61
N MET A 537 -5.01 40.14 -16.32
CA MET A 537 -4.63 39.35 -17.49
C MET A 537 -5.51 39.70 -18.68
N ASP A 538 -4.92 40.12 -19.79
CA ASP A 538 -5.63 40.07 -21.07
C ASP A 538 -5.78 38.59 -21.47
N GLN A 539 -7.02 38.14 -21.57
CA GLN A 539 -7.36 36.76 -21.84
C GLN A 539 -8.23 36.67 -23.10
N ARG A 540 -7.85 35.76 -23.99
CA ARG A 540 -8.73 35.24 -25.04
C ARG A 540 -9.08 33.80 -24.69
N ILE A 541 -10.36 33.49 -24.55
CA ILE A 541 -10.91 32.16 -24.28
C ILE A 541 -11.63 31.69 -25.55
N ASP A 542 -11.00 30.85 -26.35
CA ASP A 542 -11.65 30.22 -27.50
C ASP A 542 -12.67 29.19 -27.02
N LEU A 543 -13.90 29.31 -27.53
CA LEU A 543 -15.04 28.43 -27.28
C LEU A 543 -15.25 27.44 -28.45
N SER A 544 -16.04 26.39 -28.23
CA SER A 544 -16.35 25.43 -29.30
C SER A 544 -17.06 26.09 -30.48
N GLY A 545 -16.71 25.72 -31.72
CA GLY A 545 -17.40 26.22 -32.92
C GLY A 545 -16.81 27.50 -33.52
N GLY A 546 -15.71 28.03 -32.98
CA GLY A 546 -15.06 29.27 -33.45
C GLY A 546 -15.50 30.53 -32.68
N ASP A 547 -16.40 30.36 -31.72
CA ASP A 547 -16.78 31.36 -30.73
C ASP A 547 -15.60 31.67 -29.80
N TYR A 548 -15.57 32.84 -29.18
CA TYR A 548 -14.51 33.20 -28.22
C TYR A 548 -14.95 34.30 -27.26
N ALA A 549 -14.34 34.38 -26.07
CA ALA A 549 -14.40 35.55 -25.21
C ALA A 549 -13.04 36.24 -25.16
N GLU A 550 -13.01 37.57 -25.18
CA GLU A 550 -11.81 38.39 -25.02
C GLU A 550 -12.07 39.46 -23.96
N GLY A 551 -11.18 39.59 -22.98
CA GLY A 551 -11.38 40.50 -21.86
C GLY A 551 -10.20 40.52 -20.91
N VAL A 552 -10.41 41.16 -19.77
CA VAL A 552 -9.44 41.24 -18.67
C VAL A 552 -9.90 40.35 -17.54
N GLY A 553 -9.14 39.30 -17.24
CA GLY A 553 -9.27 38.52 -16.01
C GLY A 553 -8.51 39.20 -14.87
N VAL A 554 -9.09 39.34 -13.68
CA VAL A 554 -8.41 39.89 -12.50
C VAL A 554 -8.46 38.88 -11.36
N ILE A 555 -7.30 38.60 -10.76
CA ILE A 555 -7.18 37.80 -9.54
C ILE A 555 -6.70 38.73 -8.43
N ASP A 556 -7.54 38.90 -7.42
CA ASP A 556 -7.24 39.69 -6.23
C ASP A 556 -7.01 38.77 -5.04
N GLY A 557 -5.95 39.00 -4.27
CA GLY A 557 -5.64 38.19 -3.10
C GLY A 557 -4.83 38.93 -2.04
N VAL A 558 -4.57 38.22 -0.94
CA VAL A 558 -3.79 38.71 0.20
C VAL A 558 -2.62 37.77 0.48
N PHE A 559 -1.62 38.28 1.20
CA PHE A 559 -0.54 37.44 1.74
C PHE A 559 -0.73 37.19 3.23
N THR A 560 -0.30 36.00 3.67
CA THR A 560 -0.17 35.62 5.09
C THR A 560 0.99 34.63 5.24
N GLY A 561 1.16 34.04 6.42
CA GLY A 561 2.20 33.03 6.69
C GLY A 561 3.56 33.65 6.99
N CYS A 562 4.61 32.98 6.51
CA CYS A 562 5.97 33.21 6.99
C CYS A 562 6.76 34.10 6.03
N ALA A 563 7.72 34.87 6.54
CA ALA A 563 8.56 35.72 5.69
C ALA A 563 9.38 34.94 4.66
N PHE A 564 9.73 33.69 4.96
CA PHE A 564 10.41 32.75 4.05
C PHE A 564 9.43 31.92 3.21
N LEU A 565 8.13 31.95 3.51
CA LEU A 565 7.11 31.24 2.74
C LEU A 565 5.78 32.02 2.74
N PRO A 566 5.71 33.17 2.04
CA PRO A 566 4.47 33.94 1.98
C PRO A 566 3.34 33.13 1.33
N LEU A 567 2.26 32.90 2.06
CA LEU A 567 1.07 32.23 1.53
C LEU A 567 0.22 33.24 0.76
N MET A 568 0.08 33.02 -0.55
CA MET A 568 -0.86 33.74 -1.41
C MET A 568 -2.27 33.15 -1.27
N ILE A 569 -3.22 33.95 -0.78
CA ILE A 569 -4.63 33.56 -0.68
C ILE A 569 -5.43 34.36 -1.70
N PRO A 570 -5.89 33.75 -2.80
CA PRO A 570 -6.80 34.42 -3.71
C PRO A 570 -8.16 34.61 -3.05
N ASN A 571 -8.69 35.82 -3.13
CA ASN A 571 -10.01 36.18 -2.61
C ASN A 571 -11.07 36.11 -3.70
N VAL A 572 -10.77 36.68 -4.87
CA VAL A 572 -11.72 36.85 -5.98
C VAL A 572 -11.02 36.62 -7.30
N VAL A 573 -11.68 35.90 -8.20
CA VAL A 573 -11.37 35.90 -9.64
C VAL A 573 -12.52 36.59 -10.35
N SER A 574 -12.21 37.58 -11.17
CA SER A 574 -13.19 38.25 -12.03
C SER A 574 -12.72 38.25 -13.47
N PHE A 575 -13.66 38.44 -14.39
CA PHE A 575 -13.39 38.66 -15.81
C PHE A 575 -14.35 39.72 -16.30
N ASP A 576 -13.86 40.66 -17.11
CA ASP A 576 -14.68 41.66 -17.80
C ASP A 576 -14.23 41.79 -19.25
N GLY A 577 -15.16 41.61 -20.19
CA GLY A 577 -14.84 41.62 -21.61
C GLY A 577 -16.05 41.46 -22.52
N ILE A 578 -15.78 40.89 -23.69
CA ILE A 578 -16.75 40.59 -24.72
C ILE A 578 -16.71 39.10 -25.05
N ALA A 579 -17.87 38.52 -25.33
CA ALA A 579 -18.00 37.20 -25.92
C ALA A 579 -18.57 37.33 -27.33
N VAL A 580 -18.02 36.54 -28.25
CA VAL A 580 -18.39 36.46 -29.66
C VAL A 580 -18.98 35.08 -29.90
N PHE A 581 -20.28 35.04 -30.18
CA PHE A 581 -21.04 33.82 -30.47
C PHE A 581 -21.65 33.91 -31.86
N ASP A 582 -21.35 32.97 -32.76
CA ASP A 582 -21.80 32.98 -34.16
C ASP A 582 -21.52 34.32 -34.88
N GLY A 583 -20.44 35.01 -34.49
CA GLY A 583 -20.07 36.34 -34.99
C GLY A 583 -20.81 37.53 -34.37
N GLU A 584 -21.71 37.31 -33.41
CA GLU A 584 -22.36 38.36 -32.61
C GLU A 584 -21.58 38.66 -31.33
N THR A 585 -21.25 39.93 -31.08
CA THR A 585 -20.53 40.38 -29.89
C THR A 585 -21.49 40.79 -28.78
N SER A 586 -21.30 40.25 -27.57
CA SER A 586 -22.05 40.58 -26.36
C SER A 586 -21.10 40.88 -25.19
N PRO A 587 -21.39 41.85 -24.30
CA PRO A 587 -20.65 42.03 -23.06
C PRO A 587 -20.71 40.75 -22.21
N PHE A 588 -19.58 40.37 -21.60
CA PHE A 588 -19.47 39.20 -20.74
C PHE A 588 -18.61 39.55 -19.53
N ALA A 589 -19.17 39.34 -18.34
CA ALA A 589 -18.44 39.52 -17.09
C ALA A 589 -18.86 38.45 -16.09
N PHE A 590 -17.91 38.00 -15.27
CA PHE A 590 -18.18 37.17 -14.11
C PHE A 590 -17.28 37.55 -12.94
N GLU A 591 -17.73 37.21 -11.74
CA GLU A 591 -16.97 37.34 -10.51
C GLU A 591 -17.24 36.10 -9.68
N GLN A 592 -16.17 35.42 -9.27
CA GLN A 592 -16.21 34.19 -8.50
C GLN A 592 -15.36 34.39 -7.25
N PRO A 593 -15.96 34.41 -6.04
CA PRO A 593 -15.20 34.36 -4.82
C PRO A 593 -14.50 33.00 -4.74
N LEU A 594 -13.20 33.03 -4.45
CA LEU A 594 -12.45 31.83 -4.13
C LEU A 594 -12.48 31.66 -2.60
N GLY A 595 -12.89 30.47 -2.16
CA GLY A 595 -12.69 30.08 -0.76
C GLY A 595 -11.21 29.77 -0.50
N PRO A 596 -10.80 29.57 0.77
CA PRO A 596 -9.55 28.86 1.02
C PRO A 596 -9.62 27.55 0.23
N GLY A 597 -8.61 27.26 -0.58
CA GLY A 597 -8.61 26.12 -1.50
C GLY A 597 -8.90 24.79 -0.79
N PRO A 598 -9.13 23.70 -1.54
CA PRO A 598 -9.33 22.39 -0.93
C PRO A 598 -8.18 22.09 0.06
N PRO A 599 -8.49 21.60 1.28
CA PRO A 599 -7.47 21.34 2.29
C PRO A 599 -6.46 20.34 1.75
N GLY A 600 -5.19 20.75 1.65
CA GLY A 600 -4.07 19.87 1.28
C GLY A 600 -3.20 20.35 0.12
N LEU A 601 -3.63 21.33 -0.68
CA LEU A 601 -2.73 22.03 -1.59
C LEU A 601 -2.05 23.16 -0.81
N GLY A 602 -0.76 22.97 -0.51
CA GLY A 602 0.05 24.02 0.13
C GLY A 602 0.24 25.25 -0.78
N PRO A 603 0.69 26.39 -0.23
CA PRO A 603 1.14 27.52 -1.06
C PRO A 603 2.17 27.07 -2.11
N PRO A 604 2.23 27.73 -3.28
CA PRO A 604 3.35 27.56 -4.18
C PRO A 604 4.66 27.91 -3.44
N PRO A 605 5.70 27.07 -3.55
CA PRO A 605 7.02 27.35 -3.01
C PRO A 605 7.55 28.70 -3.47
N TRP A 606 8.22 29.42 -2.57
CA TRP A 606 9.01 30.60 -2.92
C TRP A 606 10.47 30.18 -3.03
N HIS A 607 11.10 30.45 -4.17
CA HIS A 607 12.53 30.32 -4.36
C HIS A 607 13.13 31.72 -4.42
N PHE A 608 13.98 32.05 -3.45
CA PHE A 608 14.69 33.32 -3.41
C PHE A 608 16.00 33.20 -4.20
N ASP A 609 16.22 34.13 -5.13
CA ASP A 609 17.47 34.24 -5.92
C ASP A 609 18.45 35.23 -5.28
N GLU A 610 17.92 36.29 -4.66
CA GLU A 610 18.68 37.34 -4.01
C GLU A 610 17.84 37.91 -2.86
N VAL A 611 18.36 37.84 -1.63
CA VAL A 611 17.80 38.56 -0.48
C VAL A 611 18.81 39.57 0.07
N THR A 612 18.42 40.83 0.04
CA THR A 612 19.17 41.93 0.67
C THR A 612 18.25 42.76 1.56
N GLU A 613 18.82 43.70 2.32
CA GLU A 613 18.05 44.61 3.17
C GLU A 613 16.97 45.42 2.42
N ASN A 614 17.15 45.65 1.11
CA ASN A 614 16.31 46.56 0.32
C ASN A 614 15.77 45.96 -0.98
N ARG A 615 16.16 44.73 -1.32
CA ARG A 615 15.76 44.06 -2.55
C ARG A 615 15.62 42.56 -2.32
N VAL A 616 14.54 41.99 -2.84
CA VAL A 616 14.29 40.55 -2.87
C VAL A 616 13.90 40.18 -4.30
N THR A 617 14.55 39.18 -4.89
CA THR A 617 14.15 38.60 -6.17
C THR A 617 14.01 37.10 -6.06
N GLY A 618 13.21 36.49 -6.92
CA GLY A 618 13.04 35.05 -6.92
C GLY A 618 12.01 34.55 -7.92
N SER A 619 11.56 33.32 -7.71
CA SER A 619 10.50 32.66 -8.46
C SER A 619 9.51 31.93 -7.55
N LEU A 620 8.33 31.63 -8.06
CA LEU A 620 7.39 30.71 -7.42
C LEU A 620 7.40 29.39 -8.19
N ASP A 621 7.50 28.28 -7.48
CA ASP A 621 7.29 26.97 -8.11
C ASP A 621 5.82 26.85 -8.51
N ASN A 622 5.65 26.56 -9.79
CA ASN A 622 4.37 26.53 -10.44
C ASN A 622 3.60 25.24 -10.15
N GLN A 623 4.21 24.17 -9.65
CA GLN A 623 3.53 22.86 -9.59
C GLN A 623 2.29 22.88 -8.70
N ALA A 624 2.34 23.53 -7.54
CA ALA A 624 1.17 23.71 -6.68
C ALA A 624 0.07 24.56 -7.36
N TYR A 625 0.47 25.61 -8.08
CA TYR A 625 -0.45 26.42 -8.87
C TYR A 625 -1.08 25.61 -10.01
N LEU A 626 -0.30 24.81 -10.73
CA LEU A 626 -0.75 23.89 -11.78
C LEU A 626 -1.67 22.80 -11.21
N ALA A 627 -1.39 22.28 -10.02
CA ALA A 627 -2.22 21.30 -9.33
C ALA A 627 -3.57 21.88 -8.92
N PHE A 628 -3.58 23.12 -8.38
CA PHE A 628 -4.80 23.87 -8.11
C PHE A 628 -5.63 24.07 -9.38
N MET A 629 -4.99 24.52 -10.47
CA MET A 629 -5.65 24.72 -11.77
C MET A 629 -6.19 23.40 -12.33
N ARG A 630 -5.44 22.29 -12.22
CA ARG A 630 -5.88 20.94 -12.60
C ARG A 630 -7.07 20.45 -11.78
N ALA A 631 -7.07 20.68 -10.47
CA ALA A 631 -8.21 20.38 -9.59
C ALA A 631 -9.46 21.19 -9.96
N ALA A 632 -9.28 22.39 -10.52
CA ALA A 632 -10.35 23.21 -11.10
C ALA A 632 -10.75 22.81 -12.53
N GLY A 633 -10.19 21.71 -13.08
CA GLY A 633 -10.49 21.22 -14.44
C GLY A 633 -9.73 21.95 -15.56
N LEU A 634 -8.70 22.72 -15.21
CA LEU A 634 -7.88 23.48 -16.15
C LEU A 634 -6.55 22.76 -16.39
N THR A 635 -6.21 22.49 -17.64
CA THR A 635 -4.87 21.98 -18.02
C THR A 635 -3.98 23.15 -18.32
N VAL A 636 -2.89 23.33 -17.58
CA VAL A 636 -1.92 24.41 -17.81
C VAL A 636 -0.58 23.80 -18.21
N ASP A 637 -0.03 24.24 -19.35
CA ASP A 637 1.11 23.58 -20.00
C ASP A 637 2.47 23.97 -19.37
N ASP A 638 2.65 25.26 -19.03
CA ASP A 638 3.83 25.80 -18.38
C ASP A 638 3.51 27.21 -17.84
N VAL A 639 4.02 27.55 -16.66
CA VAL A 639 3.90 28.91 -16.08
C VAL A 639 5.16 29.21 -15.31
N GLU A 640 5.96 30.16 -15.76
CA GLU A 640 7.06 30.66 -14.94
C GLU A 640 6.61 31.94 -14.23
N VAL A 641 6.64 31.94 -12.90
CA VAL A 641 6.37 33.15 -12.09
C VAL A 641 7.67 33.61 -11.47
N ARG A 642 8.16 34.78 -11.88
CA ARG A 642 9.29 35.47 -11.22
C ARG A 642 8.78 36.65 -10.42
N PHE A 643 9.49 37.05 -9.37
CA PHE A 643 9.19 38.26 -8.64
C PHE A 643 10.43 39.11 -8.38
N GLU A 644 10.21 40.41 -8.33
CA GLU A 644 11.18 41.38 -7.82
C GLU A 644 10.44 42.34 -6.89
N ALA A 645 10.97 42.52 -5.69
CA ALA A 645 10.44 43.40 -4.67
C ALA A 645 11.53 44.31 -4.11
N THR A 646 11.13 45.54 -3.79
CA THR A 646 11.97 46.53 -3.12
C THR A 646 11.31 46.98 -1.84
N ARG A 647 12.11 47.21 -0.80
CA ARG A 647 11.62 47.69 0.48
C ARG A 647 11.19 49.14 0.37
N THR A 648 10.00 49.46 0.85
CA THR A 648 9.45 50.81 0.90
C THR A 648 9.44 51.32 2.33
N GLY A 649 10.22 52.36 2.60
CA GLY A 649 10.38 52.95 3.93
C GLY A 649 11.83 53.23 4.24
#